data_AF-A0AAP7IF42-F1
#
_entry.id   AF-A0AAP7IF42-F1
#
_cell.length_a   1.000
_cell.length_b   1.000
_cell.length_c   1.000
_cell.angle_alpha   90.00
_cell.angle_beta   90.00
_cell.angle_gamma   90.00
#
_symmetry.space_group_name_H-M   'P 1'
#
loop_
_entity.id
_entity.type
_entity.pdbx_description
1 polymer ?
#
loop_
_entity_poly.entity_id
_entity_poly.type
_entity_poly.pdbx_seq_one_letter_code
_entity_poly.pdbx_strand_id
1 'polypeptide(L)'
;MGRKTIDAFLDRQNLYNMNSNFDELFRIVETVKDVSLDLVNDGKLTEEQFQQLQIELNGLLKKGEVSIFDINKSLGKIDQTFLTEELIQQIAGNADVNAIPADNSITTEKFSNKSVTPEKTNFAITSKNLFNIDTAIKDKAINKTTGLIETLPDWFASDFIPVEKGQQYKRSKYAEILTYDNNKQYISFYGNSDTVLTIPSTTSYVRLNIQSANINEFQFEKGSTTTTFQDYGITVDGLNLTENSIKPNSISNDKIKDKTLEKSKVSFIQESNNLFNIQTITRDKSLADNGNITDNINYVVSDYIDVVPGETYNTNDKQYGYVLYDSFKNYIGGSGQTTTSVTIPSNAKYIRLNITNIHLVEFKFFNVLNQDVGDYSIDITNKPNITGSFNESISYNKKTFEQIKTKKDFEFIDLLNMDNRNIKAVNSRVTDSFEKTYKHNKKSFSLQTLGNTVPEMRITPPNPLDLVGIQEFDLVVYIEDITKVSKIELGVIKTGGGTWSVSTSEIKEGWNRLRFYVNEGNITTWDKADTFRVIIYPVNSANTKVVIADLKALKPNKAKIIMVNDHGYKGFKDTAFPKLKNIGVPTTFAINPGRLGTPVSGASSILSQEEIEELASSPFSEFSYHTWNPLEKATKDMSEIELKEESAKCIYYLKKNGLKPDYLWRAAFVQNLAPNHNAIDNMVEAYASWSEGNSFEAYPFKDSRNIKRITIHGRTTTNIDSYFDTLKKTRCVAIFYTHDITDNGGIHMTNAELDYFVSKIEQGVNEGWLEGTTYSDLRTRYEIDRDSSGINDFFSVN
;
A
#
# COMPACT_ATOMS: atom_id res chain seq x y z
N MET A 1 -79.04 -67.88 56.11
CA MET A 1 -78.71 -69.30 56.33
C MET A 1 -78.50 -69.87 54.95
N GLY A 2 -77.38 -69.63 54.29
CA GLY A 2 -76.02 -69.81 54.77
C GLY A 2 -75.68 -71.28 54.57
N ARG A 3 -75.13 -71.59 53.39
CA ARG A 3 -74.72 -72.94 52.97
C ARG A 3 -74.00 -73.65 54.11
N LYS A 4 -74.53 -74.79 54.51
CA LYS A 4 -73.92 -75.63 55.52
C LYS A 4 -72.67 -76.31 54.95
N THR A 5 -71.59 -76.33 55.72
CA THR A 5 -70.30 -76.94 55.36
C THR A 5 -70.44 -78.46 55.23
N ILE A 6 -69.70 -79.05 54.29
CA ILE A 6 -69.64 -80.49 54.04
C ILE A 6 -68.20 -80.92 54.30
N ASP A 7 -67.97 -81.66 55.39
CA ASP A 7 -66.65 -82.24 55.73
C ASP A 7 -66.60 -83.74 55.32
N ALA A 8 -66.07 -84.64 56.17
CA ALA A 8 -65.81 -86.03 55.81
C ALA A 8 -67.09 -86.82 55.41
N PHE A 9 -66.97 -87.66 54.38
CA PHE A 9 -68.09 -88.27 53.64
C PHE A 9 -68.85 -89.42 54.35
N LEU A 10 -68.49 -89.77 55.58
CA LEU A 10 -69.15 -90.84 56.36
C LEU A 10 -69.91 -90.31 57.59
N ASP A 11 -70.31 -89.03 57.55
CA ASP A 11 -71.22 -88.43 58.52
C ASP A 11 -72.59 -88.15 57.91
N ARG A 12 -73.64 -88.64 58.57
CA ARG A 12 -75.06 -88.43 58.23
C ARG A 12 -75.46 -86.95 58.27
N GLN A 13 -74.78 -86.12 59.08
CA GLN A 13 -75.00 -84.69 59.16
C GLN A 13 -74.63 -83.96 57.86
N ASN A 14 -73.60 -84.45 57.15
CA ASN A 14 -73.13 -83.85 55.90
C ASN A 14 -74.10 -84.09 54.72
N LEU A 15 -74.81 -85.23 54.70
CA LEU A 15 -75.85 -85.52 53.71
C LEU A 15 -77.09 -84.61 53.88
N TYR A 16 -77.47 -84.32 55.12
CA TYR A 16 -78.55 -83.36 55.44
C TYR A 16 -78.17 -81.91 55.08
N ASN A 17 -76.89 -81.56 55.26
CA ASN A 17 -76.36 -80.26 54.89
C ASN A 17 -76.43 -80.04 53.37
N MET A 18 -76.21 -81.08 52.57
CA MET A 18 -76.27 -81.01 51.11
C MET A 18 -77.70 -80.75 50.58
N ASN A 19 -78.73 -81.42 51.11
CA ASN A 19 -80.13 -81.16 50.71
C ASN A 19 -80.59 -79.75 51.10
N SER A 20 -80.23 -79.29 52.31
CA SER A 20 -80.56 -77.93 52.79
C SER A 20 -79.99 -76.83 51.91
N ASN A 21 -78.81 -77.05 51.31
CA ASN A 21 -78.16 -76.08 50.43
C ASN A 21 -78.81 -76.01 49.04
N PHE A 22 -79.47 -77.08 48.57
CA PHE A 22 -80.21 -77.08 47.30
C PHE A 22 -81.55 -76.32 47.41
N ASP A 23 -82.28 -76.45 48.52
CA ASP A 23 -83.52 -75.69 48.76
C ASP A 23 -83.28 -74.17 48.87
N GLU A 24 -82.16 -73.76 49.48
CA GLU A 24 -81.76 -72.34 49.57
C GLU A 24 -81.50 -71.75 48.18
N LEU A 25 -80.84 -72.51 47.30
CA LEU A 25 -80.53 -72.09 45.93
C LEU A 25 -81.81 -71.88 45.10
N PHE A 26 -82.82 -72.72 45.29
CA PHE A 26 -84.12 -72.60 44.60
C PHE A 26 -84.90 -71.34 45.01
N ARG A 27 -84.75 -70.89 46.27
CA ARG A 27 -85.45 -69.71 46.82
C ARG A 27 -84.84 -68.36 46.39
N ILE A 28 -83.51 -68.33 46.23
CA ILE A 28 -82.77 -67.14 45.77
C ILE A 28 -83.09 -66.81 44.31
N VAL A 29 -83.40 -67.82 43.48
CA VAL A 29 -83.76 -67.62 42.06
C VAL A 29 -85.15 -66.98 41.88
N GLU A 30 -86.12 -67.27 42.76
CA GLU A 30 -87.49 -66.70 42.68
C GLU A 30 -87.61 -65.24 43.15
N THR A 31 -86.70 -64.76 44.01
CA THR A 31 -86.83 -63.40 44.63
C THR A 31 -86.09 -62.31 43.85
N VAL A 32 -85.26 -62.69 42.87
CA VAL A 32 -84.72 -61.83 41.81
C VAL A 32 -85.84 -61.25 40.92
N LYS A 33 -87.11 -61.58 41.17
CA LYS A 33 -88.19 -61.30 40.24
C LYS A 33 -88.76 -59.88 40.27
N ASP A 34 -88.94 -59.12 41.37
CA ASP A 34 -89.68 -57.82 41.26
C ASP A 34 -89.39 -56.67 42.27
N VAL A 35 -88.48 -55.76 41.84
CA VAL A 35 -88.56 -54.27 41.78
C VAL A 35 -88.71 -53.39 43.02
N SER A 36 -87.81 -52.38 43.08
CA SER A 36 -88.14 -51.04 43.59
C SER A 36 -87.02 -50.01 43.27
N LEU A 37 -87.15 -48.90 42.48
CA LEU A 37 -86.53 -47.59 42.83
C LEU A 37 -87.26 -46.24 42.35
N ASP A 38 -88.47 -45.92 42.89
CA ASP A 38 -89.17 -44.59 43.04
C ASP A 38 -90.14 -44.42 44.29
N LEU A 39 -90.47 -45.43 45.13
CA LEU A 39 -90.71 -45.24 46.58
C LEU A 39 -89.48 -44.64 47.32
N VAL A 40 -88.62 -43.77 46.79
CA VAL A 40 -87.35 -43.33 47.48
C VAL A 40 -87.54 -42.88 48.90
N ASN A 41 -88.54 -42.03 49.06
CA ASN A 41 -88.92 -41.51 50.35
C ASN A 41 -89.77 -42.52 51.16
N ASP A 42 -90.01 -43.69 50.57
CA ASP A 42 -90.53 -44.96 51.11
C ASP A 42 -89.46 -46.12 50.95
N GLY A 43 -88.15 -45.83 50.69
CA GLY A 43 -87.03 -46.78 50.46
C GLY A 43 -86.50 -47.11 49.03
N LYS A 44 -86.93 -46.44 47.97
CA LYS A 44 -86.76 -46.77 46.53
C LYS A 44 -85.91 -45.71 45.74
N LEU A 45 -84.92 -44.96 46.20
CA LEU A 45 -83.75 -44.51 45.37
C LEU A 45 -82.67 -44.36 46.42
N THR A 46 -81.50 -44.97 46.24
CA THR A 46 -80.44 -44.66 47.20
C THR A 46 -80.00 -43.22 46.98
N GLU A 47 -79.38 -42.61 47.99
CA GLU A 47 -78.85 -41.25 47.88
C GLU A 47 -77.91 -41.09 46.68
N GLU A 48 -77.24 -42.19 46.28
CA GLU A 48 -76.46 -42.30 45.05
C GLU A 48 -77.30 -42.16 43.77
N GLN A 49 -78.52 -42.69 43.72
CA GLN A 49 -79.34 -42.60 42.51
C GLN A 49 -80.10 -41.28 42.38
N PHE A 50 -80.39 -40.61 43.51
CA PHE A 50 -80.82 -39.20 43.48
C PHE A 50 -79.70 -38.29 42.99
N GLN A 51 -78.45 -38.54 43.44
CA GLN A 51 -77.27 -37.88 42.88
C GLN A 51 -77.12 -38.18 41.39
N GLN A 52 -77.37 -39.41 40.95
CA GLN A 52 -77.33 -39.78 39.53
C GLN A 52 -78.36 -39.00 38.69
N LEU A 53 -79.56 -38.76 39.21
CA LEU A 53 -80.61 -37.97 38.54
C LEU A 53 -80.24 -36.48 38.45
N GLN A 54 -79.64 -35.92 39.50
CA GLN A 54 -79.09 -34.56 39.48
C GLN A 54 -77.94 -34.39 38.50
N ILE A 55 -77.12 -35.45 38.34
CA ILE A 55 -76.08 -35.54 37.32
C ILE A 55 -76.72 -35.59 35.92
N GLU A 56 -77.81 -36.33 35.73
CA GLU A 56 -78.53 -36.41 34.45
C GLU A 56 -79.19 -35.08 34.05
N LEU A 57 -79.86 -34.38 34.98
CA LEU A 57 -80.54 -33.10 34.72
C LEU A 57 -79.55 -31.96 34.41
N ASN A 58 -78.43 -31.90 35.12
CA ASN A 58 -77.30 -31.02 34.77
C ASN A 58 -76.57 -31.49 33.49
N GLY A 59 -76.76 -32.76 33.11
CA GLY A 59 -76.31 -33.33 31.84
C GLY A 59 -77.18 -32.93 30.64
N LEU A 60 -78.48 -32.64 30.83
CA LEU A 60 -79.38 -32.23 29.75
C LEU A 60 -79.03 -30.87 29.14
N LEU A 61 -78.52 -29.91 29.93
CA LEU A 61 -77.92 -28.66 29.42
C LEU A 61 -76.55 -28.86 28.75
N LYS A 62 -75.96 -30.06 28.86
CA LYS A 62 -74.64 -30.38 28.30
C LYS A 62 -74.71 -31.26 27.04
N LYS A 63 -75.88 -31.76 26.61
CA LYS A 63 -75.95 -32.79 25.54
C LYS A 63 -77.11 -32.74 24.52
N GLY A 64 -77.87 -31.64 24.35
CA GLY A 64 -78.84 -31.56 23.24
C GLY A 64 -79.09 -30.14 22.75
N GLU A 65 -78.91 -29.93 21.44
CA GLU A 65 -79.23 -28.76 20.59
C GLU A 65 -79.82 -27.52 21.30
N VAL A 66 -78.94 -26.58 21.68
CA VAL A 66 -79.31 -25.20 21.96
C VAL A 66 -79.38 -24.46 20.62
N SER A 67 -80.51 -23.82 20.30
CA SER A 67 -80.67 -23.12 19.03
C SER A 67 -79.81 -21.85 19.00
N ILE A 68 -79.35 -21.43 17.81
CA ILE A 68 -78.62 -20.14 17.63
C ILE A 68 -79.45 -18.93 18.11
N PHE A 69 -80.78 -19.07 18.17
CA PHE A 69 -81.70 -18.04 18.68
C PHE A 69 -81.74 -17.97 20.21
N ASP A 70 -81.30 -19.03 20.90
CA ASP A 70 -81.16 -19.05 22.36
C ASP A 70 -79.83 -18.40 22.82
N ILE A 71 -78.95 -18.08 21.86
CA ILE A 71 -77.64 -17.45 22.10
C ILE A 71 -77.75 -15.93 21.86
N ASN A 72 -77.65 -15.14 22.93
CA ASN A 72 -77.54 -13.69 22.81
C ASN A 72 -76.11 -13.27 22.39
N LYS A 73 -75.93 -12.98 21.10
CA LYS A 73 -74.63 -12.62 20.48
C LYS A 73 -73.99 -11.34 21.03
N SER A 74 -74.74 -10.51 21.76
CA SER A 74 -74.23 -9.28 22.37
C SER A 74 -73.75 -9.48 23.81
N LEU A 75 -74.10 -10.61 24.46
CA LEU A 75 -73.74 -10.90 25.86
C LEU A 75 -72.75 -12.05 26.02
N GLY A 76 -72.71 -13.02 25.10
CA GLY A 76 -71.72 -14.11 25.10
C GLY A 76 -70.68 -13.95 23.98
N LYS A 77 -69.39 -13.86 24.33
CA LYS A 77 -68.29 -14.00 23.36
C LYS A 77 -68.03 -15.49 23.15
N ILE A 78 -68.31 -15.98 21.95
CA ILE A 78 -67.90 -17.33 21.52
C ILE A 78 -66.46 -17.21 21.03
N ASP A 79 -65.51 -17.70 21.82
CA ASP A 79 -64.13 -17.85 21.36
C ASP A 79 -63.93 -19.19 20.63
N GLN A 80 -62.74 -19.38 20.08
CA GLN A 80 -62.42 -20.56 19.28
C GLN A 80 -62.62 -21.89 20.02
N THR A 81 -62.63 -21.93 21.36
CA THR A 81 -62.75 -23.18 22.13
C THR A 81 -64.12 -23.83 22.02
N PHE A 82 -65.13 -23.08 21.57
CA PHE A 82 -66.49 -23.55 21.33
C PHE A 82 -66.76 -23.90 19.86
N LEU A 83 -65.78 -23.71 18.98
CA LEU A 83 -65.84 -24.12 17.58
C LEU A 83 -65.18 -25.49 17.45
N THR A 84 -65.70 -26.35 16.59
CA THR A 84 -65.04 -27.64 16.33
C THR A 84 -63.67 -27.40 15.71
N GLU A 85 -62.68 -28.25 16.01
CA GLU A 85 -61.36 -28.14 15.36
C GLU A 85 -61.47 -28.13 13.84
N GLU A 86 -62.46 -28.84 13.28
CA GLU A 86 -62.74 -28.85 11.85
C GLU A 86 -63.22 -27.48 11.33
N LEU A 87 -64.08 -26.78 12.06
CA LEU A 87 -64.53 -25.42 11.71
C LEU A 87 -63.44 -24.38 11.96
N ILE A 88 -62.67 -24.52 13.05
CA ILE A 88 -61.47 -23.69 13.30
C ILE A 88 -60.47 -23.88 12.17
N GLN A 89 -60.24 -25.11 11.71
CA GLN A 89 -59.33 -25.44 10.63
C GLN A 89 -59.87 -25.01 9.25
N GLN A 90 -61.19 -24.87 9.08
CA GLN A 90 -61.76 -24.22 7.89
C GLN A 90 -61.60 -22.70 7.91
N ILE A 91 -61.60 -22.06 9.09
CA ILE A 91 -61.40 -20.61 9.26
C ILE A 91 -59.91 -20.24 9.26
N ALA A 92 -59.06 -21.09 9.85
CA ALA A 92 -57.62 -20.88 10.03
C ALA A 92 -56.74 -21.65 9.03
N GLY A 93 -57.30 -22.60 8.29
CA GLY A 93 -56.60 -23.35 7.25
C GLY A 93 -56.70 -22.70 5.86
N ASN A 94 -56.12 -23.38 4.86
CA ASN A 94 -55.88 -22.87 3.50
C ASN A 94 -57.15 -22.67 2.63
N ALA A 95 -58.35 -22.58 3.21
CA ALA A 95 -59.55 -22.24 2.46
C ALA A 95 -59.50 -20.75 2.09
N ASP A 96 -59.89 -20.38 0.86
CA ASP A 96 -59.97 -18.99 0.40
C ASP A 96 -61.06 -18.23 1.17
N VAL A 97 -60.75 -17.82 2.40
CA VAL A 97 -61.49 -16.77 3.07
C VAL A 97 -61.07 -15.49 2.37
N ASN A 98 -61.96 -14.89 1.58
CA ASN A 98 -61.77 -13.55 0.98
C ASN A 98 -61.76 -12.47 2.08
N ALA A 99 -60.86 -12.60 3.05
CA ALA A 99 -60.64 -11.62 4.09
C ALA A 99 -60.07 -10.38 3.40
N ILE A 100 -60.92 -9.36 3.24
CA ILE A 100 -60.47 -8.03 2.83
C ILE A 100 -59.77 -7.43 4.05
N PRO A 101 -58.44 -7.30 4.06
CA PRO A 101 -57.76 -6.67 5.18
C PRO A 101 -58.24 -5.22 5.28
N ALA A 102 -58.51 -4.75 6.50
CA ALA A 102 -58.85 -3.34 6.69
C ALA A 102 -57.67 -2.44 6.28
N ASP A 103 -57.96 -1.20 5.93
CA ASP A 103 -56.92 -0.21 5.61
C ASP A 103 -55.89 -0.11 6.73
N ASN A 104 -54.60 -0.03 6.37
CA ASN A 104 -53.46 0.01 7.29
C ASN A 104 -53.35 -1.19 8.26
N SER A 105 -54.14 -2.26 8.06
CA SER A 105 -54.13 -3.41 8.95
C SER A 105 -52.96 -4.35 8.69
N ILE A 106 -52.27 -4.23 7.56
CA ILE A 106 -51.12 -5.07 7.21
C ILE A 106 -49.83 -4.38 7.64
N THR A 107 -49.35 -4.70 8.84
CA THR A 107 -48.12 -4.15 9.43
C THR A 107 -46.94 -5.10 9.28
N THR A 108 -45.72 -4.64 9.58
CA THR A 108 -44.51 -5.46 9.50
C THR A 108 -44.61 -6.73 10.34
N GLU A 109 -45.21 -6.68 11.53
CA GLU A 109 -45.36 -7.83 12.43
C GLU A 109 -46.30 -8.90 11.88
N LYS A 110 -47.18 -8.54 10.94
CA LYS A 110 -48.09 -9.49 10.27
C LYS A 110 -47.46 -10.18 9.07
N PHE A 111 -46.29 -9.74 8.62
CA PHE A 111 -45.53 -10.40 7.60
C PHE A 111 -44.45 -11.27 8.20
N SER A 112 -44.40 -12.53 7.76
CA SER A 112 -43.21 -13.34 7.95
C SER A 112 -42.03 -12.69 7.21
N ASN A 113 -40.83 -12.77 7.80
CA ASN A 113 -39.63 -12.28 7.14
C ASN A 113 -39.51 -12.86 5.71
N LYS A 114 -39.28 -11.99 4.71
CA LYS A 114 -39.15 -12.33 3.28
C LYS A 114 -40.42 -12.85 2.60
N SER A 115 -41.61 -12.66 3.17
CA SER A 115 -42.87 -13.12 2.55
C SER A 115 -43.31 -12.31 1.32
N VAL A 116 -42.74 -11.12 1.11
CA VAL A 116 -43.02 -10.27 -0.06
C VAL A 116 -41.83 -10.34 -1.00
N THR A 117 -42.05 -10.87 -2.21
CA THR A 117 -41.01 -10.96 -3.24
C THR A 117 -40.97 -9.67 -4.07
N PRO A 118 -39.88 -9.37 -4.79
CA PRO A 118 -39.78 -8.17 -5.62
C PRO A 118 -40.97 -7.98 -6.59
N GLU A 119 -41.48 -9.08 -7.16
CA GLU A 119 -42.62 -9.07 -8.09
C GLU A 119 -43.95 -8.64 -7.44
N LYS A 120 -44.00 -8.58 -6.11
CA LYS A 120 -45.13 -8.08 -5.32
C LYS A 120 -44.96 -6.61 -4.89
N THR A 121 -43.90 -5.95 -5.37
CA THR A 121 -43.61 -4.54 -5.10
C THR A 121 -43.64 -3.73 -6.39
N ASN A 122 -43.77 -2.41 -6.28
CA ASN A 122 -43.69 -1.48 -7.42
C ASN A 122 -42.33 -0.78 -7.56
N PHE A 123 -41.43 -0.93 -6.57
CA PHE A 123 -40.13 -0.26 -6.55
C PHE A 123 -38.96 -1.20 -6.83
N ALA A 124 -39.10 -2.52 -6.64
CA ALA A 124 -38.07 -3.50 -6.99
C ALA A 124 -38.46 -4.21 -8.29
N ILE A 125 -37.65 -4.03 -9.33
CA ILE A 125 -37.90 -4.55 -10.68
C ILE A 125 -36.90 -5.67 -10.95
N THR A 126 -37.37 -6.91 -10.99
CA THR A 126 -36.56 -8.07 -11.38
C THR A 126 -36.27 -8.00 -12.89
N SER A 127 -34.99 -8.12 -13.25
CA SER A 127 -34.55 -8.16 -14.65
C SER A 127 -35.16 -9.34 -15.40
N LYS A 128 -35.42 -9.16 -16.70
CA LYS A 128 -35.85 -10.26 -17.58
C LYS A 128 -34.73 -11.24 -17.89
N ASN A 129 -33.48 -10.81 -17.75
CA ASN A 129 -32.34 -11.66 -18.00
C ASN A 129 -32.13 -12.62 -16.82
N LEU A 130 -32.25 -13.92 -17.11
CA LEU A 130 -32.06 -15.01 -16.16
C LEU A 130 -30.61 -15.52 -16.14
N PHE A 131 -29.77 -15.06 -17.06
CA PHE A 131 -28.35 -15.44 -17.11
C PHE A 131 -27.50 -14.47 -16.27
N ASN A 132 -26.86 -15.01 -15.23
CA ASN A 132 -25.92 -14.27 -14.41
C ASN A 132 -24.47 -14.47 -14.90
N ILE A 133 -23.90 -13.45 -15.54
CA ILE A 133 -22.52 -13.47 -16.05
C ILE A 133 -21.48 -13.65 -14.93
N ASP A 134 -21.73 -13.12 -13.73
CA ASP A 134 -20.77 -13.15 -12.61
C ASP A 134 -20.56 -14.56 -12.05
N THR A 135 -21.50 -15.47 -12.31
CA THR A 135 -21.42 -16.90 -11.93
C THR A 135 -20.93 -17.80 -13.07
N ALA A 136 -20.76 -17.26 -14.28
CA ALA A 136 -20.34 -18.05 -15.42
C ALA A 136 -18.85 -18.40 -15.33
N ILE A 137 -18.50 -19.64 -15.63
CA ILE A 137 -17.13 -20.13 -15.53
C ILE A 137 -16.47 -20.02 -16.90
N LYS A 138 -15.45 -19.17 -17.00
CA LYS A 138 -14.66 -18.95 -18.21
C LYS A 138 -13.81 -20.18 -18.58
N ASP A 139 -13.60 -20.36 -19.88
CA ASP A 139 -12.84 -21.45 -20.51
C ASP A 139 -13.38 -22.85 -20.15
N LYS A 140 -14.70 -22.90 -19.95
CA LYS A 140 -15.46 -24.10 -19.63
C LYS A 140 -16.69 -24.21 -20.52
N ALA A 141 -17.06 -25.45 -20.80
CA ALA A 141 -18.36 -25.80 -21.37
C ALA A 141 -18.93 -26.99 -20.60
N ILE A 142 -20.18 -27.30 -20.85
CA ILE A 142 -20.87 -28.42 -20.26
C ILE A 142 -20.98 -29.49 -21.33
N ASN A 143 -20.45 -30.67 -21.00
CA ASN A 143 -20.41 -31.81 -21.90
C ASN A 143 -21.83 -32.26 -22.27
N LYS A 144 -22.06 -32.40 -23.58
CA LYS A 144 -23.39 -32.64 -24.17
C LYS A 144 -23.91 -34.06 -23.96
N THR A 145 -23.06 -34.97 -23.48
CA THR A 145 -23.41 -36.37 -23.24
C THR A 145 -23.56 -36.65 -21.76
N THR A 146 -22.72 -36.05 -20.92
CA THR A 146 -22.67 -36.33 -19.48
C THR A 146 -23.31 -35.24 -18.62
N GLY A 147 -23.51 -34.04 -19.15
CA GLY A 147 -23.97 -32.87 -18.40
C GLY A 147 -22.97 -32.34 -17.37
N LEU A 148 -21.73 -32.83 -17.38
CA LEU A 148 -20.64 -32.40 -16.51
C LEU A 148 -19.83 -31.27 -17.14
N ILE A 149 -19.16 -30.46 -16.32
CA ILE A 149 -18.29 -29.38 -16.79
C ILE A 149 -16.99 -29.95 -17.35
N GLU A 150 -16.58 -29.48 -18.52
CA GLU A 150 -15.31 -29.79 -19.18
C GLU A 150 -14.57 -28.51 -19.56
N THR A 151 -13.26 -28.64 -19.77
CA THR A 151 -12.43 -27.52 -20.24
C THR A 151 -12.65 -27.31 -21.73
N LEU A 152 -13.02 -26.08 -22.10
CA LEU A 152 -13.13 -25.66 -23.49
C LEU A 152 -12.78 -24.17 -23.59
N PRO A 153 -11.59 -23.82 -24.11
CA PRO A 153 -11.16 -22.42 -24.26
C PRO A 153 -12.16 -21.59 -25.08
N ASP A 154 -12.29 -20.31 -24.75
CA ASP A 154 -13.19 -19.35 -25.40
C ASP A 154 -14.69 -19.63 -25.21
N TRP A 155 -15.05 -20.47 -24.24
CA TRP A 155 -16.44 -20.71 -23.85
C TRP A 155 -16.70 -20.40 -22.37
N PHE A 156 -17.96 -20.13 -22.05
CA PHE A 156 -18.47 -19.95 -20.72
C PHE A 156 -19.54 -20.98 -20.42
N ALA A 157 -19.45 -21.61 -19.25
CA ALA A 157 -20.48 -22.46 -18.70
C ALA A 157 -21.25 -21.69 -17.62
N SER A 158 -22.57 -21.53 -17.77
CA SER A 158 -23.39 -20.90 -16.73
C SER A 158 -23.55 -21.79 -15.50
N ASP A 159 -23.98 -21.19 -14.39
CA ASP A 159 -24.61 -21.93 -13.29
C ASP A 159 -26.01 -22.44 -13.69
N PHE A 160 -26.66 -23.22 -12.82
CA PHE A 160 -28.03 -23.69 -12.99
C PHE A 160 -29.03 -22.54 -12.94
N ILE A 161 -29.78 -22.38 -14.02
CA ILE A 161 -30.85 -21.38 -14.16
C ILE A 161 -32.19 -22.10 -14.00
N PRO A 162 -33.02 -21.75 -13.00
CA PRO A 162 -34.33 -22.35 -12.82
C PRO A 162 -35.27 -21.99 -13.97
N VAL A 163 -36.07 -22.95 -14.41
CA VAL A 163 -37.06 -22.77 -15.48
C VAL A 163 -38.40 -23.44 -15.15
N GLU A 164 -39.47 -22.92 -15.73
CA GLU A 164 -40.81 -23.45 -15.56
C GLU A 164 -41.16 -24.47 -16.65
N LYS A 165 -41.71 -25.61 -16.21
CA LYS A 165 -42.14 -26.71 -17.07
C LYS A 165 -43.21 -26.26 -18.08
N GLY A 166 -43.05 -26.63 -19.34
CA GLY A 166 -43.98 -26.31 -20.43
C GLY A 166 -43.93 -24.86 -20.92
N GLN A 167 -43.09 -24.00 -20.33
CA GLN A 167 -42.97 -22.60 -20.73
C GLN A 167 -41.90 -22.42 -21.81
N GLN A 168 -42.05 -21.36 -22.61
CA GLN A 168 -41.09 -20.99 -23.64
C GLN A 168 -40.02 -20.05 -23.08
N TYR A 169 -38.78 -20.24 -23.53
CA TYR A 169 -37.64 -19.38 -23.20
C TYR A 169 -36.84 -19.06 -24.45
N LYS A 170 -36.21 -17.89 -24.46
CA LYS A 170 -35.45 -17.38 -25.60
C LYS A 170 -34.06 -16.94 -25.17
N ARG A 171 -33.08 -17.20 -26.03
CA ARG A 171 -31.71 -16.64 -25.94
C ARG A 171 -31.54 -15.50 -26.95
N SER A 172 -30.90 -14.41 -26.55
CA SER A 172 -30.67 -13.24 -27.43
C SER A 172 -29.56 -13.47 -28.46
N LYS A 173 -28.60 -14.34 -28.14
CA LYS A 173 -27.45 -14.71 -28.98
C LYS A 173 -27.23 -16.22 -28.95
N TYR A 174 -26.26 -16.71 -29.73
CA TYR A 174 -25.92 -18.13 -29.81
C TYR A 174 -25.45 -18.67 -28.45
N ALA A 175 -26.09 -19.74 -27.98
CA ALA A 175 -25.70 -20.48 -26.79
C ALA A 175 -26.38 -21.84 -26.78
N GLU A 176 -25.69 -22.88 -26.35
CA GLU A 176 -26.29 -24.21 -26.22
C GLU A 176 -27.00 -24.35 -24.88
N ILE A 177 -28.11 -25.07 -24.83
CA ILE A 177 -28.95 -25.21 -23.63
C ILE A 177 -28.97 -26.67 -23.19
N LEU A 178 -28.53 -26.94 -21.97
CA LEU A 178 -28.57 -28.26 -21.35
C LEU A 178 -29.65 -28.29 -20.29
N THR A 179 -30.49 -29.33 -20.27
CA THR A 179 -31.62 -29.46 -19.36
C THR A 179 -31.36 -30.47 -18.26
N TYR A 180 -31.88 -30.17 -17.07
CA TYR A 180 -31.70 -30.95 -15.86
C TYR A 180 -33.00 -31.08 -15.07
N ASP A 181 -33.15 -32.18 -14.35
CA ASP A 181 -34.30 -32.44 -13.49
C ASP A 181 -34.21 -31.70 -12.15
N ASN A 182 -35.19 -31.92 -11.26
CA ASN A 182 -35.22 -31.32 -9.92
C ASN A 182 -34.01 -31.72 -9.04
N ASN A 183 -33.41 -32.88 -9.30
CA ASN A 183 -32.23 -33.39 -8.61
C ASN A 183 -30.91 -32.98 -9.31
N LYS A 184 -30.99 -32.04 -10.26
CA LYS A 184 -29.87 -31.57 -11.10
C LYS A 184 -29.20 -32.69 -11.90
N GLN A 185 -29.92 -33.77 -12.20
CA GLN A 185 -29.46 -34.83 -13.09
C GLN A 185 -29.68 -34.41 -14.54
N TYR A 186 -28.70 -34.71 -15.40
CA TYR A 186 -28.73 -34.35 -16.81
C TYR A 186 -29.83 -35.10 -17.56
N ILE A 187 -30.63 -34.38 -18.36
CA ILE A 187 -31.73 -34.95 -19.16
C ILE A 187 -31.36 -34.95 -20.64
N SER A 188 -31.12 -33.77 -21.21
CA SER A 188 -30.92 -33.61 -22.65
C SER A 188 -30.20 -32.31 -23.01
N PHE A 189 -29.85 -32.17 -24.27
CA PHE A 189 -29.18 -31.00 -24.84
C PHE A 189 -29.96 -30.45 -26.03
N TYR A 190 -29.96 -29.13 -26.15
CA TYR A 190 -30.51 -28.39 -27.28
C TYR A 190 -29.41 -27.51 -27.87
N GLY A 191 -29.12 -27.78 -29.15
CA GLY A 191 -28.14 -27.01 -29.91
C GLY A 191 -28.68 -25.65 -30.34
N ASN A 192 -28.11 -25.14 -31.42
CA ASN A 192 -28.40 -23.77 -31.88
C ASN A 192 -29.51 -23.65 -32.92
N SER A 193 -30.17 -24.76 -33.27
CA SER A 193 -31.26 -24.81 -34.27
C SER A 193 -32.48 -23.97 -33.87
N ASP A 194 -32.80 -23.92 -32.57
CA ASP A 194 -34.05 -23.32 -32.09
C ASP A 194 -33.76 -22.10 -31.22
N THR A 195 -34.10 -20.90 -31.69
CA THR A 195 -33.90 -19.67 -30.91
C THR A 195 -34.86 -19.55 -29.72
N VAL A 196 -35.99 -20.26 -29.77
CA VAL A 196 -36.99 -20.39 -28.69
C VAL A 196 -37.09 -21.87 -28.31
N LEU A 197 -36.94 -22.17 -27.02
CA LEU A 197 -37.05 -23.52 -26.46
C LEU A 197 -38.29 -23.63 -25.59
N THR A 198 -39.17 -24.60 -25.86
CA THR A 198 -40.23 -24.99 -24.93
C THR A 198 -39.66 -26.00 -23.93
N ILE A 199 -39.65 -25.63 -22.64
CA ILE A 199 -39.06 -26.45 -21.58
C ILE A 199 -39.88 -27.73 -21.37
N PRO A 200 -39.27 -28.93 -21.52
CA PRO A 200 -39.97 -30.19 -21.29
C PRO A 200 -40.53 -30.31 -19.86
N SER A 201 -41.60 -31.10 -19.68
CA SER A 201 -42.22 -31.32 -18.36
C SER A 201 -41.30 -32.00 -17.33
N THR A 202 -40.22 -32.62 -17.79
CA THR A 202 -39.19 -33.26 -16.96
C THR A 202 -38.11 -32.29 -16.49
N THR A 203 -37.99 -31.10 -17.10
CA THR A 203 -36.90 -30.14 -16.84
C THR A 203 -37.29 -29.16 -15.75
N SER A 204 -36.37 -28.87 -14.84
CA SER A 204 -36.54 -27.88 -13.76
C SER A 204 -35.40 -26.85 -13.74
N TYR A 205 -34.26 -27.18 -14.34
CA TYR A 205 -33.14 -26.26 -14.52
C TYR A 205 -32.55 -26.37 -15.93
N VAL A 206 -31.96 -25.27 -16.39
CA VAL A 206 -31.09 -25.26 -17.57
C VAL A 206 -29.70 -24.76 -17.22
N ARG A 207 -28.73 -25.11 -18.05
CA ARG A 207 -27.42 -24.47 -18.07
C ARG A 207 -27.05 -24.13 -19.51
N LEU A 208 -26.17 -23.15 -19.67
CA LEU A 208 -25.84 -22.56 -20.96
C LEU A 208 -24.35 -22.73 -21.26
N ASN A 209 -24.04 -23.14 -22.50
CA ASN A 209 -22.70 -23.00 -23.08
C ASN A 209 -22.71 -21.80 -24.01
N ILE A 210 -21.93 -20.77 -23.69
CA ILE A 210 -21.91 -19.50 -24.43
C ILE A 210 -20.49 -19.24 -24.92
N GLN A 211 -20.31 -18.95 -26.21
CA GLN A 211 -19.00 -18.53 -26.72
C GLN A 211 -18.63 -17.14 -26.21
N SER A 212 -17.34 -16.90 -25.99
CA SER A 212 -16.82 -15.61 -25.50
C SER A 212 -17.21 -14.44 -26.40
N ALA A 213 -17.33 -14.65 -27.72
CA ALA A 213 -17.81 -13.62 -28.64
C ALA A 213 -19.27 -13.19 -28.40
N ASN A 214 -20.08 -14.05 -27.78
CA ASN A 214 -21.51 -13.84 -27.53
C ASN A 214 -21.84 -13.50 -26.07
N ILE A 215 -20.87 -13.54 -25.15
CA ILE A 215 -21.11 -13.43 -23.69
C ILE A 215 -21.53 -12.02 -23.26
N ASN A 216 -20.95 -10.99 -23.89
CA ASN A 216 -21.29 -9.60 -23.60
C ASN A 216 -22.71 -9.33 -24.09
N GLU A 217 -23.55 -8.75 -23.23
CA GLU A 217 -24.98 -8.52 -23.50
C GLU A 217 -25.77 -9.79 -23.88
N PHE A 218 -25.32 -10.95 -23.38
CA PHE A 218 -26.08 -12.20 -23.51
C PHE A 218 -27.29 -12.17 -22.57
N GLN A 219 -28.46 -12.56 -23.10
CA GLN A 219 -29.70 -12.63 -22.33
C GLN A 219 -30.42 -13.95 -22.59
N PHE A 220 -30.81 -14.61 -21.50
CA PHE A 220 -31.71 -15.75 -21.53
C PHE A 220 -32.96 -15.38 -20.74
N GLU A 221 -34.14 -15.45 -21.35
CA GLU A 221 -35.37 -14.91 -20.78
C GLU A 221 -36.58 -15.78 -21.05
N LYS A 222 -37.60 -15.68 -20.19
CA LYS A 222 -38.89 -16.37 -20.37
C LYS A 222 -39.72 -15.65 -21.44
N GLY A 223 -40.25 -16.40 -22.39
CA GLY A 223 -41.06 -15.93 -23.50
C GLY A 223 -40.52 -16.37 -24.87
N SER A 224 -41.24 -15.97 -25.93
CA SER A 224 -40.92 -16.30 -27.33
C SER A 224 -40.31 -15.12 -28.11
N THR A 225 -40.19 -13.95 -27.49
CA THR A 225 -39.68 -12.71 -28.12
C THR A 225 -38.44 -12.22 -27.37
N THR A 226 -37.55 -11.52 -28.09
CA THR A 226 -36.31 -10.97 -27.50
C THR A 226 -36.60 -9.55 -27.03
N THR A 227 -36.24 -9.20 -25.80
CA THR A 227 -36.36 -7.84 -25.27
C THR A 227 -35.02 -7.10 -25.29
N THR A 228 -35.05 -5.78 -25.02
CA THR A 228 -33.82 -4.99 -24.86
C THR A 228 -32.96 -5.58 -23.75
N PHE A 229 -31.64 -5.61 -23.97
CA PHE A 229 -30.71 -6.18 -23.01
C PHE A 229 -30.85 -5.52 -21.62
N GLN A 230 -30.90 -6.36 -20.59
CA GLN A 230 -30.83 -5.96 -19.18
C GLN A 230 -29.78 -6.80 -18.46
N ASP A 231 -29.03 -6.17 -17.55
CA ASP A 231 -28.15 -6.88 -16.62
C ASP A 231 -28.98 -7.80 -15.73
N TYR A 232 -28.43 -8.95 -15.33
CA TYR A 232 -29.08 -9.84 -14.35
C TYR A 232 -29.15 -9.16 -12.98
N GLY A 233 -30.31 -9.22 -12.32
CA GLY A 233 -30.48 -8.71 -10.96
C GLY A 233 -31.81 -8.01 -10.73
N ILE A 234 -31.84 -7.18 -9.68
CA ILE A 234 -32.98 -6.34 -9.30
C ILE A 234 -32.54 -4.89 -9.39
N THR A 235 -33.28 -4.07 -10.12
CA THR A 235 -33.14 -2.61 -10.07
C THR A 235 -34.17 -2.03 -9.12
N VAL A 236 -33.82 -0.92 -8.46
CA VAL A 236 -34.72 -0.22 -7.56
C VAL A 236 -34.99 1.17 -8.11
N ASP A 237 -36.25 1.49 -8.35
CA ASP A 237 -36.69 2.75 -8.93
C ASP A 237 -37.55 3.54 -7.92
N GLY A 238 -37.42 4.86 -7.92
CA GLY A 238 -38.25 5.76 -7.10
C GLY A 238 -37.95 5.81 -5.59
N LEU A 239 -36.87 5.21 -5.09
CA LEU A 239 -36.47 5.35 -3.68
C LEU A 239 -35.65 6.62 -3.45
N ASN A 240 -36.15 7.52 -2.60
CA ASN A 240 -35.37 8.61 -2.03
C ASN A 240 -34.48 8.07 -0.90
N LEU A 241 -33.23 7.75 -1.22
CA LEU A 241 -32.23 7.37 -0.23
C LEU A 241 -31.74 8.63 0.49
N THR A 242 -31.90 8.65 1.81
CA THR A 242 -31.31 9.69 2.69
C THR A 242 -29.99 9.20 3.28
N GLU A 243 -29.26 10.07 3.99
CA GLU A 243 -28.04 9.70 4.70
C GLU A 243 -28.23 8.52 5.68
N ASN A 244 -29.43 8.35 6.24
CA ASN A 244 -29.77 7.24 7.14
C ASN A 244 -30.20 5.96 6.39
N SER A 245 -30.48 6.05 5.09
CA SER A 245 -30.89 4.92 4.25
C SER A 245 -29.72 4.03 3.83
N ILE A 246 -28.48 4.52 3.94
CA ILE A 246 -27.26 3.80 3.59
C ILE A 246 -26.35 3.77 4.83
N LYS A 247 -26.09 2.59 5.39
CA LYS A 247 -25.22 2.49 6.56
C LYS A 247 -23.78 2.89 6.20
N PRO A 248 -22.99 3.43 7.15
CA PRO A 248 -21.56 3.64 6.93
C PRO A 248 -20.87 2.37 6.41
N ASN A 249 -19.94 2.52 5.47
CA ASN A 249 -19.21 1.43 4.83
C ASN A 249 -20.06 0.41 4.03
N SER A 250 -21.31 0.75 3.68
CA SER A 250 -22.16 -0.15 2.86
C SER A 250 -21.79 -0.20 1.38
N ILE A 251 -21.06 0.82 0.89
CA ILE A 251 -20.60 0.91 -0.48
C ILE A 251 -19.07 0.76 -0.47
N SER A 252 -18.58 -0.37 -0.96
CA SER A 252 -17.15 -0.62 -1.15
C SER A 252 -16.72 -0.21 -2.56
N ASN A 253 -15.41 -0.01 -2.76
CA ASN A 253 -14.86 0.47 -4.02
C ASN A 253 -15.22 -0.42 -5.22
N ASP A 254 -15.27 -1.74 -5.03
CA ASP A 254 -15.66 -2.71 -6.07
C ASP A 254 -17.14 -2.60 -6.49
N LYS A 255 -17.97 -1.86 -5.74
CA LYS A 255 -19.37 -1.60 -6.06
C LYS A 255 -19.60 -0.27 -6.77
N ILE A 256 -18.56 0.55 -6.94
CA ILE A 256 -18.62 1.80 -7.69
C ILE A 256 -17.97 1.55 -9.05
N LYS A 257 -18.76 1.66 -10.13
CA LYS A 257 -18.21 1.53 -11.49
C LYS A 257 -17.20 2.65 -11.76
N ASP A 258 -16.09 2.32 -12.42
CA ASP A 258 -15.08 3.30 -12.82
C ASP A 258 -15.70 4.50 -13.55
N LYS A 259 -15.22 5.70 -13.22
CA LYS A 259 -15.62 6.99 -13.83
C LYS A 259 -17.09 7.42 -13.59
N THR A 260 -17.79 6.81 -12.65
CA THR A 260 -19.19 7.18 -12.32
C THR A 260 -19.31 8.49 -11.55
N LEU A 261 -18.26 8.92 -10.83
CA LEU A 261 -18.26 10.15 -10.05
C LEU A 261 -17.55 11.27 -10.81
N GLU A 262 -18.25 12.40 -11.00
CA GLU A 262 -17.64 13.64 -11.47
C GLU A 262 -16.95 14.38 -10.32
N LYS A 263 -15.92 15.16 -10.64
CA LYS A 263 -15.20 16.01 -9.66
C LYS A 263 -16.13 16.89 -8.82
N SER A 264 -17.22 17.39 -9.43
CA SER A 264 -18.23 18.22 -8.75
C SER A 264 -19.01 17.49 -7.65
N LYS A 265 -18.92 16.15 -7.59
CA LYS A 265 -19.64 15.29 -6.65
C LYS A 265 -18.80 14.83 -5.47
N VAL A 266 -17.55 15.31 -5.37
CA VAL A 266 -16.64 14.96 -4.27
C VAL A 266 -16.14 16.22 -3.56
N SER A 267 -16.19 16.23 -2.23
CA SER A 267 -15.78 17.39 -1.41
C SER A 267 -14.31 17.37 -1.02
N PHE A 268 -13.60 16.27 -1.28
CA PHE A 268 -12.21 16.09 -0.88
C PHE A 268 -11.20 16.56 -1.93
N ILE A 269 -11.63 17.04 -3.11
CA ILE A 269 -10.74 17.61 -4.14
C ILE A 269 -10.79 19.14 -4.04
N GLN A 270 -9.65 19.78 -3.85
CA GLN A 270 -9.51 21.25 -3.80
C GLN A 270 -8.58 21.73 -4.92
N GLU A 271 -9.07 22.62 -5.79
CA GLU A 271 -8.21 23.32 -6.75
C GLU A 271 -7.57 24.55 -6.12
N SER A 272 -6.38 24.91 -6.60
CA SER A 272 -5.73 26.14 -6.19
C SER A 272 -6.42 27.38 -6.78
N ASN A 273 -6.09 28.55 -6.22
CA ASN A 273 -6.63 29.84 -6.65
C ASN A 273 -6.16 30.27 -8.05
N ASN A 274 -5.10 29.65 -8.58
CA ASN A 274 -4.68 29.86 -9.97
C ASN A 274 -5.44 28.88 -10.86
N LEU A 275 -6.22 29.40 -11.81
CA LEU A 275 -7.03 28.62 -12.73
C LEU A 275 -6.34 28.32 -14.05
N PHE A 276 -5.18 28.95 -14.33
CA PHE A 276 -4.41 28.66 -15.53
C PHE A 276 -3.59 27.39 -15.36
N ASN A 277 -4.06 26.31 -15.99
CA ASN A 277 -3.30 25.08 -16.09
C ASN A 277 -2.37 25.11 -17.30
N ILE A 278 -1.07 25.35 -17.05
CA ILE A 278 -0.06 25.35 -18.11
C ILE A 278 0.10 23.99 -18.80
N GLN A 279 -0.33 22.90 -18.18
CA GLN A 279 -0.16 21.55 -18.71
C GLN A 279 -1.15 21.21 -19.84
N THR A 280 -2.30 21.90 -19.89
CA THR A 280 -3.35 21.64 -20.88
C THR A 280 -3.33 22.62 -22.05
N ILE A 281 -2.29 23.46 -22.14
CA ILE A 281 -2.17 24.44 -23.22
C ILE A 281 -1.89 23.75 -24.57
N THR A 282 -2.43 24.34 -25.63
CA THR A 282 -2.03 24.03 -27.01
C THR A 282 -0.86 24.92 -27.39
N ARG A 283 0.31 24.32 -27.65
CA ARG A 283 1.55 25.02 -28.00
C ARG A 283 1.62 25.36 -29.49
N ASP A 284 2.46 26.34 -29.82
CA ASP A 284 2.72 26.80 -31.18
C ASP A 284 1.46 27.21 -31.95
N LYS A 285 0.47 27.70 -31.21
CA LYS A 285 -0.82 28.15 -31.73
C LYS A 285 -1.15 29.52 -31.17
N SER A 286 -1.71 30.38 -32.01
CA SER A 286 -2.35 31.62 -31.60
C SER A 286 -3.86 31.47 -31.65
N LEU A 287 -4.55 31.98 -30.65
CA LEU A 287 -6.01 32.11 -30.63
C LEU A 287 -6.38 33.56 -30.97
N ALA A 288 -7.06 33.75 -32.10
CA ALA A 288 -7.59 35.04 -32.51
C ALA A 288 -8.87 35.39 -31.73
N ASP A 289 -9.21 36.68 -31.67
CA ASP A 289 -10.40 37.20 -30.98
C ASP A 289 -11.72 36.65 -31.52
N ASN A 290 -11.75 36.19 -32.77
CA ASN A 290 -12.87 35.50 -33.40
C ASN A 290 -12.95 33.98 -33.09
N GLY A 291 -12.11 33.47 -32.18
CA GLY A 291 -12.10 32.07 -31.77
C GLY A 291 -11.30 31.13 -32.69
N ASN A 292 -10.74 31.62 -33.79
CA ASN A 292 -9.92 30.80 -34.70
C ASN A 292 -8.52 30.53 -34.14
N ILE A 293 -8.03 29.31 -34.34
CA ILE A 293 -6.69 28.90 -33.94
C ILE A 293 -5.81 28.75 -35.18
N THR A 294 -4.67 29.43 -35.20
CA THR A 294 -3.68 29.36 -36.28
C THR A 294 -2.30 28.96 -35.76
N ASP A 295 -1.46 28.40 -36.64
CA ASP A 295 -0.07 28.06 -36.29
C ASP A 295 0.75 29.32 -36.00
N ASN A 296 1.33 29.41 -34.81
CA ASN A 296 2.23 30.48 -34.41
C ASN A 296 3.09 30.07 -33.22
N ILE A 297 4.38 29.88 -33.46
CA ILE A 297 5.37 29.44 -32.48
C ILE A 297 5.56 30.39 -31.28
N ASN A 298 5.07 31.64 -31.37
CA ASN A 298 5.23 32.64 -30.32
C ASN A 298 4.13 32.61 -29.25
N TYR A 299 3.09 31.80 -29.44
CA TYR A 299 1.90 31.79 -28.62
C TYR A 299 1.55 30.39 -28.11
N VAL A 300 0.81 30.40 -27.00
CA VAL A 300 0.09 29.24 -26.49
C VAL A 300 -1.36 29.60 -26.26
N VAL A 301 -2.23 28.60 -26.38
CA VAL A 301 -3.66 28.73 -26.11
C VAL A 301 -4.01 27.87 -24.91
N SER A 302 -4.67 28.42 -23.88
CA SER A 302 -5.15 27.60 -22.77
C SER A 302 -6.23 26.61 -23.22
N ASP A 303 -6.44 25.58 -22.40
CA ASP A 303 -7.71 24.83 -22.43
C ASP A 303 -8.87 25.74 -21.95
N TYR A 304 -10.09 25.24 -22.03
CA TYR A 304 -11.26 25.89 -21.47
C TYR A 304 -11.13 25.97 -19.94
N ILE A 305 -11.07 27.20 -19.43
CA ILE A 305 -11.05 27.49 -18.00
C ILE A 305 -12.48 27.88 -17.60
N ASP A 306 -13.01 27.22 -16.57
CA ASP A 306 -14.33 27.55 -16.01
C ASP A 306 -14.28 28.91 -15.30
N VAL A 307 -15.25 29.76 -15.58
CA VAL A 307 -15.36 31.11 -15.03
C VAL A 307 -16.78 31.40 -14.56
N VAL A 308 -16.89 32.25 -13.55
CA VAL A 308 -18.17 32.65 -12.96
C VAL A 308 -18.67 33.94 -13.62
N PRO A 309 -19.91 33.95 -14.15
CA PRO A 309 -20.50 35.16 -14.72
C PRO A 309 -20.58 36.31 -13.71
N GLY A 310 -20.23 37.52 -14.14
CA GLY A 310 -20.23 38.73 -13.31
C GLY A 310 -18.95 38.95 -12.50
N GLU A 311 -18.10 37.93 -12.36
CA GLU A 311 -16.83 38.05 -11.64
C GLU A 311 -15.71 38.59 -12.54
N THR A 312 -14.65 39.10 -11.91
CA THR A 312 -13.47 39.64 -12.61
C THR A 312 -12.25 38.78 -12.31
N TYR A 313 -11.47 38.52 -13.35
CA TYR A 313 -10.27 37.71 -13.30
C TYR A 313 -9.07 38.52 -13.77
N ASN A 314 -7.97 38.41 -13.03
CA ASN A 314 -6.72 39.08 -13.30
C ASN A 314 -5.59 38.08 -13.59
N THR A 315 -4.51 38.64 -14.12
CA THR A 315 -3.20 37.99 -14.13
C THR A 315 -2.25 38.69 -13.17
N ASN A 316 -1.08 38.09 -12.94
CA ASN A 316 0.04 38.69 -12.22
C ASN A 316 0.79 39.71 -13.09
N ASP A 317 0.07 40.71 -13.60
CA ASP A 317 0.55 41.77 -14.49
C ASP A 317 1.13 41.27 -15.83
N LYS A 318 0.69 40.09 -16.27
CA LYS A 318 1.08 39.47 -17.54
C LYS A 318 0.00 39.67 -18.60
N GLN A 319 0.37 40.18 -19.76
CA GLN A 319 -0.61 40.44 -20.81
C GLN A 319 -1.09 39.15 -21.48
N TYR A 320 -2.36 39.14 -21.85
CA TYR A 320 -2.99 38.07 -22.61
C TYR A 320 -4.06 38.62 -23.56
N GLY A 321 -4.43 37.81 -24.56
CA GLY A 321 -5.71 37.88 -25.24
C GLY A 321 -6.63 36.77 -24.72
N TYR A 322 -7.92 36.83 -24.99
CA TYR A 322 -8.85 35.80 -24.54
C TYR A 322 -10.05 35.64 -25.48
N VAL A 323 -10.73 34.51 -25.39
CA VAL A 323 -12.03 34.24 -26.01
C VAL A 323 -12.95 33.59 -25.00
N LEU A 324 -14.20 34.01 -24.96
CA LEU A 324 -15.25 33.55 -24.07
C LEU A 324 -16.23 32.63 -24.80
N TYR A 325 -16.76 31.65 -24.06
CA TYR A 325 -17.65 30.62 -24.57
C TYR A 325 -18.80 30.34 -23.60
N ASP A 326 -19.93 29.89 -24.13
CA ASP A 326 -21.10 29.48 -23.34
C ASP A 326 -20.93 28.08 -22.71
N SER A 327 -21.94 27.58 -21.99
CA SER A 327 -21.91 26.25 -21.36
C SER A 327 -21.79 25.08 -22.35
N PHE A 328 -22.12 25.30 -23.62
CA PHE A 328 -22.00 24.33 -24.71
C PHE A 328 -20.69 24.52 -25.50
N LYS A 329 -19.80 25.42 -25.05
CA LYS A 329 -18.55 25.81 -25.71
C LYS A 329 -18.75 26.51 -27.06
N ASN A 330 -19.91 27.12 -27.30
CA ASN A 330 -20.09 27.99 -28.45
C ASN A 330 -19.40 29.33 -28.21
N TYR A 331 -18.77 29.87 -29.24
CA TYR A 331 -18.10 31.17 -29.21
C TYR A 331 -19.06 32.31 -28.84
N ILE A 332 -18.64 33.19 -27.92
CA ILE A 332 -19.38 34.40 -27.54
C ILE A 332 -18.68 35.66 -28.07
N GLY A 333 -17.38 35.79 -27.80
CA GLY A 333 -16.61 37.01 -28.06
C GLY A 333 -15.21 36.92 -27.47
N GLY A 334 -14.27 37.75 -27.91
CA GLY A 334 -12.89 37.75 -27.41
C GLY A 334 -12.19 39.10 -27.57
N SER A 335 -10.94 39.14 -27.11
CA SER A 335 -10.05 40.29 -27.24
C SER A 335 -8.66 39.84 -27.70
N GLY A 336 -8.14 40.51 -28.73
CA GLY A 336 -7.03 40.03 -29.56
C GLY A 336 -5.63 40.26 -29.00
N GLN A 337 -5.43 41.12 -27.99
CA GLN A 337 -4.29 41.21 -27.05
C GLN A 337 -4.20 42.54 -26.26
N THR A 338 -3.47 42.53 -25.13
CA THR A 338 -3.06 43.65 -24.22
C THR A 338 -3.97 43.97 -23.03
N THR A 339 -4.58 42.97 -22.40
CA THR A 339 -5.18 43.14 -21.07
C THR A 339 -4.47 42.32 -20.00
N THR A 340 -4.60 42.74 -18.74
CA THR A 340 -4.26 41.98 -17.52
C THR A 340 -5.50 41.60 -16.70
N SER A 341 -6.69 42.02 -17.15
CA SER A 341 -7.97 41.83 -16.45
C SER A 341 -9.12 41.56 -17.43
N VAL A 342 -10.10 40.77 -17.00
CA VAL A 342 -11.36 40.51 -17.74
C VAL A 342 -12.53 40.35 -16.77
N THR A 343 -13.65 41.02 -17.04
CA THR A 343 -14.93 40.79 -16.36
C THR A 343 -15.81 39.89 -17.22
N ILE A 344 -16.35 38.83 -16.62
CA ILE A 344 -17.05 37.77 -17.35
C ILE A 344 -18.52 38.16 -17.57
N PRO A 345 -19.04 38.17 -18.82
CA PRO A 345 -20.43 38.51 -19.09
C PRO A 345 -21.39 37.40 -18.63
N SER A 346 -22.66 37.74 -18.44
CA SER A 346 -23.69 36.85 -17.86
C SER A 346 -23.92 35.54 -18.64
N ASN A 347 -23.55 35.48 -19.92
CA ASN A 347 -23.73 34.32 -20.79
C ASN A 347 -22.46 33.47 -20.98
N ALA A 348 -21.32 33.85 -20.40
CA ALA A 348 -20.06 33.09 -20.53
C ALA A 348 -19.86 32.12 -19.38
N LYS A 349 -19.45 30.89 -19.70
CA LYS A 349 -19.09 29.82 -18.74
C LYS A 349 -17.63 29.43 -18.82
N TYR A 350 -17.02 29.58 -20.00
CA TYR A 350 -15.61 29.25 -20.20
C TYR A 350 -14.85 30.40 -20.82
N ILE A 351 -13.58 30.49 -20.48
CA ILE A 351 -12.60 31.37 -21.12
C ILE A 351 -11.44 30.54 -21.65
N ARG A 352 -10.89 30.95 -22.80
CA ARG A 352 -9.58 30.49 -23.29
C ARG A 352 -8.66 31.67 -23.46
N LEU A 353 -7.40 31.49 -23.09
CA LEU A 353 -6.41 32.55 -23.07
C LEU A 353 -5.44 32.36 -24.23
N ASN A 354 -5.12 33.44 -24.93
CA ASN A 354 -4.06 33.55 -25.92
C ASN A 354 -2.86 34.25 -25.27
N ILE A 355 -1.79 33.51 -25.01
CA ILE A 355 -0.67 34.00 -24.19
C ILE A 355 0.61 33.95 -25.02
N THR A 356 1.32 35.06 -25.12
CA THR A 356 2.66 35.09 -25.73
C THR A 356 3.66 34.36 -24.84
N ASN A 357 4.62 33.65 -25.44
CA ASN A 357 5.66 32.92 -24.69
C ASN A 357 6.43 33.77 -23.68
N ILE A 358 6.61 35.08 -23.94
CA ILE A 358 7.29 36.01 -23.02
C ILE A 358 6.52 36.25 -21.71
N HIS A 359 5.20 36.07 -21.72
CA HIS A 359 4.31 36.28 -20.57
C HIS A 359 3.92 34.98 -19.89
N LEU A 360 4.22 33.83 -20.51
CA LEU A 360 3.83 32.50 -20.04
C LEU A 360 4.53 32.07 -18.75
N VAL A 361 5.77 32.53 -18.53
CA VAL A 361 6.53 32.21 -17.31
C VAL A 361 5.82 32.81 -16.09
N GLU A 362 5.50 31.95 -15.13
CA GLU A 362 4.71 32.28 -13.93
C GLU A 362 3.34 32.90 -14.25
N PHE A 363 2.79 32.68 -15.45
CA PHE A 363 1.48 33.20 -15.81
C PHE A 363 0.42 32.63 -14.86
N LYS A 364 -0.27 33.51 -14.16
CA LYS A 364 -1.38 33.16 -13.29
C LYS A 364 -2.65 33.77 -13.87
N PHE A 365 -3.74 33.04 -13.80
CA PHE A 365 -5.07 33.57 -14.11
C PHE A 365 -5.97 33.23 -12.93
N PHE A 366 -6.48 34.23 -12.24
CA PHE A 366 -7.15 34.05 -10.96
C PHE A 366 -8.26 35.07 -10.77
N ASN A 367 -9.26 34.69 -9.98
CA ASN A 367 -10.30 35.62 -9.59
C ASN A 367 -9.75 36.71 -8.66
N VAL A 368 -10.15 37.96 -8.85
CA VAL A 368 -9.68 39.10 -8.04
C VAL A 368 -10.03 38.99 -6.55
N LEU A 369 -10.98 38.13 -6.19
CA LEU A 369 -11.33 37.84 -4.80
C LEU A 369 -10.24 37.05 -4.06
N ASN A 370 -9.28 36.44 -4.76
CA ASN A 370 -8.19 35.67 -4.17
C ASN A 370 -6.93 36.55 -3.98
N GLN A 371 -6.44 36.64 -2.74
CA GLN A 371 -5.26 37.45 -2.40
C GLN A 371 -3.94 36.66 -2.42
N ASP A 372 -4.00 35.35 -2.13
CA ASP A 372 -2.85 34.44 -2.21
C ASP A 372 -3.04 33.46 -3.37
N VAL A 373 -2.31 33.72 -4.46
CA VAL A 373 -2.40 32.92 -5.68
C VAL A 373 -1.07 32.18 -5.85
N GLY A 374 -1.04 30.94 -5.37
CA GLY A 374 0.04 29.99 -5.62
C GLY A 374 0.05 29.50 -7.08
N ASP A 375 0.82 28.46 -7.35
CA ASP A 375 0.80 27.80 -8.66
C ASP A 375 -0.51 26.99 -8.85
N TYR A 376 -0.82 26.61 -10.10
CA TYR A 376 -1.95 25.72 -10.37
C TYR A 376 -1.70 24.36 -9.69
N SER A 377 -2.61 23.90 -8.83
CA SER A 377 -2.57 22.57 -8.22
C SER A 377 -3.98 22.00 -8.00
N ILE A 378 -4.06 20.66 -7.97
CA ILE A 378 -5.24 19.91 -7.55
C ILE A 378 -4.80 19.13 -6.30
N ASP A 379 -5.38 19.43 -5.13
CA ASP A 379 -5.02 18.80 -3.85
C ASP A 379 -6.20 18.00 -3.24
N ILE A 380 -5.88 17.13 -2.29
CA ILE A 380 -6.85 16.35 -1.50
C ILE A 380 -6.93 16.92 -0.09
N THR A 381 -8.13 17.23 0.41
CA THR A 381 -8.32 17.69 1.80
C THR A 381 -7.99 16.55 2.78
N ASN A 382 -7.21 16.84 3.83
CA ASN A 382 -6.79 15.90 4.90
C ASN A 382 -5.89 14.73 4.46
N LYS A 383 -4.70 15.02 3.92
CA LYS A 383 -3.63 14.02 3.78
C LYS A 383 -3.33 13.38 5.16
N PRO A 384 -3.28 12.04 5.27
CA PRO A 384 -2.89 11.40 6.52
C PRO A 384 -1.43 11.71 6.85
N ASN A 385 -1.19 12.23 8.04
CA ASN A 385 0.16 12.33 8.60
C ASN A 385 0.63 10.93 9.02
N ILE A 386 1.58 10.37 8.28
CA ILE A 386 2.25 9.14 8.69
C ILE A 386 3.22 9.49 9.82
N THR A 387 2.88 9.15 11.06
CA THR A 387 3.73 9.41 12.23
C THR A 387 4.59 8.19 12.58
N GLY A 388 5.86 8.42 12.93
CA GLY A 388 6.89 7.39 13.18
C GLY A 388 6.65 6.41 14.32
N SER A 389 5.50 6.47 15.02
CA SER A 389 5.15 5.61 16.16
C SER A 389 4.87 4.15 15.80
N PHE A 390 4.73 3.80 14.52
CA PHE A 390 4.43 2.42 14.09
C PHE A 390 5.67 1.51 13.99
N ASN A 391 6.90 2.07 13.95
CA ASN A 391 8.14 1.31 13.75
C ASN A 391 8.89 0.95 15.05
N GLU A 392 8.54 1.53 16.19
CA GLU A 392 9.33 1.39 17.44
C GLU A 392 9.08 0.07 18.20
N SER A 393 8.09 -0.75 17.82
CA SER A 393 7.65 -1.89 18.63
C SER A 393 8.43 -3.21 18.41
N ILE A 394 9.56 -3.22 17.70
CA ILE A 394 10.32 -4.46 17.42
C ILE A 394 11.84 -4.25 17.48
N SER A 395 12.43 -4.03 18.67
CA SER A 395 13.86 -4.31 18.85
C SER A 395 14.25 -4.56 20.31
N TYR A 396 14.75 -5.77 20.58
CA TYR A 396 15.49 -6.12 21.80
C TYR A 396 16.98 -6.22 21.47
N ASN A 397 17.85 -5.41 22.08
CA ASN A 397 18.94 -5.87 22.97
C ASN A 397 19.88 -4.75 23.44
N LYS A 398 20.57 -5.05 24.54
CA LYS A 398 21.25 -4.14 25.47
C LYS A 398 22.56 -3.55 24.94
N LYS A 399 22.59 -2.20 24.95
CA LYS A 399 23.72 -1.29 25.21
C LYS A 399 25.14 -1.77 24.89
N THR A 400 25.63 -1.29 23.76
CA THR A 400 27.03 -0.87 23.58
C THR A 400 27.00 0.51 22.96
N PHE A 401 27.76 1.44 23.55
CA PHE A 401 27.82 2.87 23.23
C PHE A 401 26.58 3.69 23.58
N GLU A 402 26.78 4.92 24.07
CA GLU A 402 25.68 5.84 24.34
C GLU A 402 24.84 5.99 23.06
N GLN A 403 23.60 5.53 23.12
CA GLN A 403 22.58 5.82 22.12
C GLN A 403 22.25 7.31 22.21
N ILE A 404 23.14 8.18 21.73
CA ILE A 404 22.77 9.55 21.41
C ILE A 404 21.87 9.43 20.18
N LYS A 405 20.56 9.49 20.42
CA LYS A 405 19.53 9.59 19.37
C LYS A 405 19.94 10.69 18.38
N THR A 406 20.10 10.29 17.12
CA THR A 406 20.10 11.09 15.89
C THR A 406 20.26 12.60 16.06
N LYS A 407 21.51 13.07 16.11
CA LYS A 407 21.82 14.48 15.81
C LYS A 407 22.27 14.55 14.36
N LYS A 408 21.38 14.99 13.47
CA LYS A 408 21.75 15.33 12.08
C LYS A 408 22.96 16.27 12.13
N ASP A 409 24.11 15.80 11.63
CA ASP A 409 25.39 16.50 11.72
C ASP A 409 25.86 17.07 10.37
N PHE A 410 24.91 17.32 9.47
CA PHE A 410 25.11 17.87 8.14
C PHE A 410 23.94 18.77 7.72
N GLU A 411 24.18 19.66 6.76
CA GLU A 411 23.17 20.50 6.11
C GLU A 411 23.13 20.29 4.60
N PHE A 412 21.98 20.59 3.99
CA PHE A 412 21.82 20.67 2.54
C PHE A 412 21.64 22.12 2.13
N ILE A 413 22.43 22.56 1.15
CA ILE A 413 22.28 23.85 0.49
C ILE A 413 21.56 23.59 -0.84
N ASP A 414 20.30 24.00 -0.96
CA ASP A 414 19.50 23.81 -2.16
C ASP A 414 19.89 24.84 -3.22
N LEU A 415 20.79 24.44 -4.13
CA LEU A 415 21.33 25.31 -5.19
C LEU A 415 20.28 25.61 -6.26
N LEU A 416 19.35 24.68 -6.49
CA LEU A 416 18.34 24.80 -7.53
C LEU A 416 17.19 25.72 -7.13
N ASN A 417 16.93 25.93 -5.83
CA ASN A 417 15.84 26.75 -5.31
C ASN A 417 16.31 27.96 -4.49
N MET A 418 17.59 28.34 -4.52
CA MET A 418 18.07 29.55 -3.82
C MET A 418 17.34 30.81 -4.29
N ASP A 419 16.98 31.67 -3.34
CA ASP A 419 16.39 32.99 -3.63
C ASP A 419 17.36 33.85 -4.44
N ASN A 420 16.83 34.61 -5.40
CA ASN A 420 17.57 35.58 -6.23
C ASN A 420 18.77 35.02 -7.03
N ARG A 421 18.86 33.70 -7.21
CA ARG A 421 19.85 33.09 -8.13
C ARG A 421 19.52 33.42 -9.59
N ASN A 422 20.54 33.47 -10.43
CA ASN A 422 20.39 33.62 -11.88
C ASN A 422 20.57 32.27 -12.58
N ILE A 423 19.60 31.86 -13.40
CA ILE A 423 19.68 30.65 -14.22
C ILE A 423 19.84 31.06 -15.68
N LYS A 424 20.89 30.53 -16.34
CA LYS A 424 21.18 30.82 -17.75
C LYS A 424 21.34 29.53 -18.55
N ALA A 425 20.62 29.44 -19.67
CA ALA A 425 20.82 28.41 -20.67
C ALA A 425 22.03 28.75 -21.57
N VAL A 426 22.87 27.78 -21.88
CA VAL A 426 24.00 27.90 -22.82
C VAL A 426 23.90 26.77 -23.84
N ASN A 427 23.81 27.13 -25.13
CA ASN A 427 23.61 26.19 -26.24
C ASN A 427 22.43 25.22 -26.04
N SER A 428 21.40 25.70 -25.33
CA SER A 428 20.29 24.90 -24.84
C SER A 428 19.05 25.78 -24.64
N ARG A 429 17.91 25.13 -24.41
CA ARG A 429 16.69 25.75 -23.90
C ARG A 429 16.44 25.21 -22.50
N VAL A 430 16.38 26.09 -21.51
CA VAL A 430 15.98 25.76 -20.13
C VAL A 430 14.61 26.36 -19.89
N THR A 431 13.63 25.53 -19.55
CA THR A 431 12.27 25.97 -19.19
C THR A 431 11.84 25.34 -17.88
N ASP A 432 11.01 26.05 -17.13
CA ASP A 432 10.30 25.44 -16.00
C ASP A 432 9.54 24.20 -16.47
N SER A 433 9.61 23.14 -15.69
CA SER A 433 8.94 21.88 -15.97
C SER A 433 8.21 21.42 -14.72
N PHE A 434 6.98 20.97 -14.92
CA PHE A 434 6.19 20.26 -13.91
C PHE A 434 5.82 18.86 -14.41
N GLU A 435 6.23 18.52 -15.64
CA GLU A 435 5.91 17.24 -16.29
C GLU A 435 6.53 16.06 -15.54
N LYS A 436 7.65 16.31 -14.83
CA LYS A 436 8.42 15.31 -14.09
C LYS A 436 8.96 15.95 -12.80
N THR A 437 8.28 15.73 -11.68
CA THR A 437 8.67 16.21 -10.35
C THR A 437 9.03 15.04 -9.45
N TYR A 438 10.25 15.03 -8.90
CA TYR A 438 10.72 13.96 -8.00
C TYR A 438 9.96 13.96 -6.66
N LYS A 439 9.54 15.13 -6.19
CA LYS A 439 8.64 15.33 -5.04
C LYS A 439 7.54 16.33 -5.43
N HIS A 440 6.30 16.07 -5.01
CA HIS A 440 5.18 16.99 -5.27
C HIS A 440 5.51 18.40 -4.75
N ASN A 441 5.22 19.45 -5.54
CA ASN A 441 5.45 20.87 -5.22
C ASN A 441 6.90 21.39 -5.24
N LYS A 442 7.83 20.78 -6.00
CA LYS A 442 9.15 21.39 -6.29
C LYS A 442 9.30 21.78 -7.76
N LYS A 443 9.78 23.00 -8.01
CA LYS A 443 10.07 23.54 -9.35
C LYS A 443 11.22 22.76 -9.98
N SER A 444 11.00 22.11 -11.13
CA SER A 444 12.06 21.47 -11.92
C SER A 444 12.32 22.23 -13.22
N PHE A 445 13.44 21.95 -13.87
CA PHE A 445 13.88 22.62 -15.08
C PHE A 445 14.12 21.60 -16.19
N SER A 446 13.44 21.75 -17.32
CA SER A 446 13.71 20.98 -18.53
C SER A 446 14.85 21.63 -19.30
N LEU A 447 15.98 20.95 -19.40
CA LEU A 447 17.12 21.30 -20.25
C LEU A 447 17.02 20.52 -21.57
N GLN A 448 16.78 21.25 -22.66
CA GLN A 448 16.66 20.71 -24.02
C GLN A 448 17.82 21.16 -24.90
N THR A 449 18.37 20.23 -25.69
CA THR A 449 19.39 20.54 -26.69
C THR A 449 18.83 21.36 -27.84
N LEU A 450 19.59 22.35 -28.31
CA LEU A 450 19.29 23.13 -29.51
C LEU A 450 20.32 22.85 -30.61
N GLY A 451 19.98 21.98 -31.57
CA GLY A 451 20.90 21.61 -32.65
C GLY A 451 22.03 20.69 -32.17
N ASN A 452 23.17 20.69 -32.87
CA ASN A 452 24.28 19.76 -32.60
C ASN A 452 25.29 20.31 -31.56
N THR A 453 24.80 20.72 -30.39
CA THR A 453 25.64 21.32 -29.33
C THR A 453 25.57 20.55 -28.03
N VAL A 454 26.51 20.82 -27.12
CA VAL A 454 26.47 20.33 -25.73
C VAL A 454 25.62 21.30 -24.90
N PRO A 455 24.39 20.93 -24.49
CA PRO A 455 23.53 21.80 -23.70
C PRO A 455 24.04 21.95 -22.26
N GLU A 456 23.95 23.16 -21.76
CA GLU A 456 24.37 23.51 -20.40
C GLU A 456 23.33 24.40 -19.72
N MET A 457 23.09 24.15 -18.44
CA MET A 457 22.36 25.02 -17.52
C MET A 457 23.35 25.61 -16.51
N ARG A 458 23.46 26.94 -16.44
CA ARG A 458 24.25 27.66 -15.43
C ARG A 458 23.35 28.14 -14.32
N ILE A 459 23.76 27.93 -13.07
CA ILE A 459 23.10 28.41 -11.86
C ILE A 459 24.12 29.29 -11.13
N THR A 460 23.89 30.59 -11.11
CA THR A 460 24.74 31.59 -10.47
C THR A 460 24.05 32.06 -9.19
N PRO A 461 24.57 31.73 -7.99
CA PRO A 461 24.01 32.25 -6.74
C PRO A 461 24.14 33.79 -6.67
N PRO A 462 23.30 34.48 -5.88
CA PRO A 462 23.32 35.95 -5.78
C PRO A 462 24.64 36.49 -5.19
N ASN A 463 25.31 35.69 -4.37
CA ASN A 463 26.66 35.91 -3.87
C ASN A 463 27.48 34.62 -4.05
N PRO A 464 28.82 34.70 -4.21
CA PRO A 464 29.63 33.49 -4.31
C PRO A 464 29.41 32.55 -3.12
N LEU A 465 29.10 31.29 -3.39
CA LEU A 465 28.80 30.27 -2.37
C LEU A 465 30.09 29.77 -1.72
N ASP A 466 30.13 29.69 -0.39
CA ASP A 466 31.25 29.07 0.32
C ASP A 466 31.30 27.55 0.04
N LEU A 467 32.42 27.10 -0.52
CA LEU A 467 32.65 25.70 -0.91
C LEU A 467 33.27 24.85 0.19
N VAL A 468 33.97 25.49 1.13
CA VAL A 468 34.66 24.80 2.22
C VAL A 468 33.67 23.98 3.03
N GLY A 469 33.90 22.68 2.97
CA GLY A 469 33.22 21.61 3.66
C GLY A 469 32.01 21.01 2.99
N ILE A 470 31.76 21.35 1.72
CA ILE A 470 30.88 20.55 0.88
C ILE A 470 31.62 19.25 0.52
N GLN A 471 31.02 18.10 0.85
CA GLN A 471 31.60 16.79 0.51
C GLN A 471 31.08 16.25 -0.83
N GLU A 472 29.84 16.60 -1.19
CA GLU A 472 29.19 16.11 -2.40
C GLU A 472 28.11 17.08 -2.89
N PHE A 473 27.78 16.93 -4.17
CA PHE A 473 26.59 17.51 -4.76
C PHE A 473 25.64 16.39 -5.20
N ASP A 474 24.39 16.48 -4.78
CA ASP A 474 23.32 15.55 -5.13
C ASP A 474 22.42 16.19 -6.20
N LEU A 475 22.46 15.63 -7.41
CA LEU A 475 21.70 16.08 -8.56
C LEU A 475 20.64 15.04 -8.91
N VAL A 476 19.37 15.43 -8.85
CA VAL A 476 18.26 14.57 -9.26
C VAL A 476 17.81 14.97 -10.65
N VAL A 477 17.84 14.03 -11.58
CA VAL A 477 17.43 14.23 -12.97
C VAL A 477 16.47 13.15 -13.46
N TYR A 478 15.63 13.50 -14.42
CA TYR A 478 14.90 12.55 -15.23
C TYR A 478 15.43 12.55 -16.66
N ILE A 479 15.79 11.38 -17.16
CA ILE A 479 16.26 11.16 -18.54
C ILE A 479 15.15 10.45 -19.30
N GLU A 480 14.66 11.05 -20.39
CA GLU A 480 13.54 10.50 -21.16
C GLU A 480 13.93 9.39 -22.12
N ASP A 481 15.13 9.47 -22.67
CA ASP A 481 15.65 8.51 -23.62
C ASP A 481 17.14 8.38 -23.39
N ILE A 482 17.54 7.29 -22.75
CA ILE A 482 18.95 7.06 -22.40
C ILE A 482 19.83 6.88 -23.63
N THR A 483 19.27 6.46 -24.77
CA THR A 483 20.03 6.29 -26.02
C THR A 483 20.56 7.61 -26.58
N LYS A 484 20.02 8.74 -26.11
CA LYS A 484 20.41 10.09 -26.52
C LYS A 484 21.37 10.79 -25.55
N VAL A 485 21.66 10.23 -24.37
CA VAL A 485 22.51 10.85 -23.35
C VAL A 485 23.66 9.90 -22.99
N SER A 486 24.89 10.36 -23.22
CA SER A 486 26.10 9.56 -22.95
C SER A 486 26.61 9.71 -21.51
N LYS A 487 26.56 10.95 -20.99
CA LYS A 487 26.98 11.28 -19.64
C LYS A 487 26.40 12.63 -19.20
N ILE A 488 26.37 12.84 -17.89
CA ILE A 488 26.02 14.11 -17.25
C ILE A 488 27.21 14.59 -16.43
N GLU A 489 27.54 15.87 -16.54
CA GLU A 489 28.63 16.51 -15.83
C GLU A 489 28.11 17.66 -14.97
N LEU A 490 28.61 17.75 -13.74
CA LEU A 490 28.45 18.90 -12.87
C LEU A 490 29.77 19.66 -12.83
N GLY A 491 29.74 20.93 -13.20
CA GLY A 491 30.85 21.88 -13.12
C GLY A 491 30.62 22.96 -12.07
N VAL A 492 31.67 23.39 -11.39
CA VAL A 492 31.68 24.50 -10.43
C VAL A 492 32.79 25.47 -10.85
N ILE A 493 32.39 26.68 -11.26
CA ILE A 493 33.30 27.79 -11.55
C ILE A 493 33.67 28.44 -10.22
N LYS A 494 34.96 28.41 -9.90
CA LYS A 494 35.50 28.92 -8.64
C LYS A 494 35.80 30.41 -8.75
N THR A 495 35.58 31.14 -7.67
CA THR A 495 35.97 32.56 -7.58
C THR A 495 37.47 32.70 -7.77
N GLY A 496 37.89 33.63 -8.62
CA GLY A 496 39.31 33.82 -8.97
C GLY A 496 39.86 32.88 -10.05
N GLY A 497 39.02 31.99 -10.60
CA GLY A 497 39.34 31.17 -11.77
C GLY A 497 39.49 29.67 -11.48
N GLY A 498 39.42 28.89 -12.56
CA GLY A 498 39.43 27.43 -12.52
C GLY A 498 38.03 26.81 -12.40
N THR A 499 37.93 25.54 -12.77
CA THR A 499 36.67 24.77 -12.71
C THR A 499 36.94 23.45 -11.99
N TRP A 500 36.04 23.08 -11.09
CA TRP A 500 35.90 21.70 -10.63
C TRP A 500 34.82 21.06 -11.49
N SER A 501 35.03 19.85 -11.99
CA SER A 501 34.07 19.16 -12.85
C SER A 501 34.15 17.66 -12.64
N VAL A 502 33.01 17.03 -12.44
CA VAL A 502 32.88 15.57 -12.33
C VAL A 502 31.73 15.11 -13.21
N SER A 503 31.91 14.01 -13.93
CA SER A 503 30.91 13.46 -14.84
C SER A 503 30.64 11.99 -14.57
N THR A 504 29.40 11.54 -14.79
CA THR A 504 29.01 10.14 -14.69
C THR A 504 28.31 9.67 -15.96
N SER A 505 28.64 8.45 -16.39
CA SER A 505 27.95 7.69 -17.44
C SER A 505 27.07 6.57 -16.86
N GLU A 506 27.06 6.39 -15.54
CA GLU A 506 26.18 5.45 -14.85
C GLU A 506 24.79 6.09 -14.69
N ILE A 507 24.06 6.12 -15.80
CA ILE A 507 22.74 6.73 -15.94
C ILE A 507 21.77 5.76 -16.59
N LYS A 508 20.49 5.85 -16.22
CA LYS A 508 19.40 5.03 -16.75
C LYS A 508 18.27 5.90 -17.30
N GLU A 509 17.42 5.30 -18.12
CA GLU A 509 16.14 5.92 -18.49
C GLU A 509 15.26 6.09 -17.24
N GLY A 510 14.54 7.22 -17.15
CA GLY A 510 13.75 7.59 -16.00
C GLY A 510 14.52 8.41 -14.95
N TRP A 511 14.15 8.25 -13.68
CA TRP A 511 14.74 8.98 -12.56
C TRP A 511 16.15 8.49 -12.23
N ASN A 512 17.06 9.44 -12.07
CA ASN A 512 18.43 9.25 -11.63
C ASN A 512 18.73 10.20 -10.47
N ARG A 513 19.39 9.66 -9.45
CA ARG A 513 20.02 10.42 -8.38
C ARG A 513 21.52 10.33 -8.58
N LEU A 514 22.14 11.43 -8.93
CA LEU A 514 23.55 11.49 -9.31
C LEU A 514 24.32 12.21 -8.21
N ARG A 515 25.15 11.46 -7.49
CA ARG A 515 26.01 11.98 -6.42
C ARG A 515 27.39 12.27 -6.98
N PHE A 516 27.79 13.53 -6.94
CA PHE A 516 29.09 14.02 -7.40
C PHE A 516 29.97 14.37 -6.21
N TYR A 517 30.98 13.55 -5.96
CA TYR A 517 31.83 13.68 -4.77
C TYR A 517 32.96 14.68 -5.02
N VAL A 518 33.13 15.63 -4.10
CA VAL A 518 34.06 16.75 -4.27
C VAL A 518 35.51 16.28 -4.43
N ASN A 519 35.90 15.20 -3.75
CA ASN A 519 37.23 14.62 -3.82
C ASN A 519 37.56 13.93 -5.16
N GLU A 520 36.59 13.74 -6.07
CA GLU A 520 36.82 13.20 -7.40
C GLU A 520 37.26 14.26 -8.42
N GLY A 521 37.19 15.55 -8.08
CA GLY A 521 37.56 16.66 -8.96
C GLY A 521 38.68 17.55 -8.40
N ASN A 522 39.04 18.59 -9.16
CA ASN A 522 40.14 19.50 -8.80
C ASN A 522 39.73 20.53 -7.74
N ILE A 523 40.14 20.27 -6.50
CA ILE A 523 39.91 21.12 -5.32
C ILE A 523 41.03 22.17 -5.06
N THR A 524 41.90 22.43 -6.03
CA THR A 524 42.79 23.61 -5.99
C THR A 524 41.90 24.85 -5.88
N THR A 525 42.16 25.78 -4.95
CA THR A 525 41.34 26.99 -4.70
C THR A 525 39.85 26.72 -4.39
N TRP A 526 39.55 25.68 -3.59
CA TRP A 526 38.19 25.28 -3.18
C TRP A 526 37.60 26.16 -2.06
N ASP A 527 37.49 27.46 -2.30
CA ASP A 527 37.03 28.43 -1.31
C ASP A 527 35.60 28.89 -1.57
N LYS A 528 35.33 29.41 -2.78
CA LYS A 528 34.02 29.93 -3.18
C LYS A 528 33.66 29.57 -4.63
N ALA A 529 32.37 29.46 -4.89
CA ALA A 529 31.80 29.20 -6.22
C ALA A 529 31.00 30.39 -6.74
N ASP A 530 31.31 30.83 -7.95
CA ASP A 530 30.57 31.86 -8.66
C ASP A 530 29.41 31.26 -9.46
N THR A 531 29.54 30.04 -9.99
CA THR A 531 28.52 29.44 -10.88
C THR A 531 28.61 27.92 -10.90
N PHE A 532 27.47 27.25 -10.84
CA PHE A 532 27.29 25.82 -11.04
C PHE A 532 26.81 25.55 -12.47
N ARG A 533 27.28 24.47 -13.09
CA ARG A 533 27.03 24.12 -14.49
C ARG A 533 26.53 22.69 -14.55
N VAL A 534 25.30 22.45 -14.99
CA VAL A 534 24.82 21.11 -15.32
C VAL A 534 24.93 20.94 -16.83
N ILE A 535 25.75 19.99 -17.28
CA ILE A 535 26.12 19.80 -18.68
C ILE A 535 25.68 18.39 -19.09
N ILE A 536 24.94 18.29 -20.20
CA ILE A 536 24.47 17.00 -20.73
C ILE A 536 25.23 16.72 -22.01
N TYR A 537 25.79 15.51 -22.15
CA TYR A 537 26.52 15.12 -23.36
C TYR A 537 25.65 14.22 -24.24
N PRO A 538 25.10 14.75 -25.36
CA PRO A 538 24.24 13.97 -26.23
C PRO A 538 25.04 12.91 -27.02
N VAL A 539 24.43 11.75 -27.24
CA VAL A 539 24.96 10.73 -28.16
C VAL A 539 24.73 11.21 -29.60
N ASN A 540 25.79 11.24 -30.42
CA ASN A 540 25.73 11.62 -31.84
C ASN A 540 25.00 12.96 -32.11
N SER A 541 25.10 13.92 -31.18
CA SER A 541 24.40 15.21 -31.27
C SER A 541 22.87 15.11 -31.33
N ALA A 542 22.28 14.02 -30.82
CA ALA A 542 20.83 13.86 -30.78
C ALA A 542 20.17 14.95 -29.94
N ASN A 543 19.04 15.48 -30.42
CA ASN A 543 18.19 16.35 -29.63
C ASN A 543 17.68 15.57 -28.41
N THR A 544 18.12 15.97 -27.22
CA THR A 544 17.73 15.35 -25.96
C THR A 544 17.06 16.34 -25.02
N LYS A 545 16.30 15.80 -24.07
CA LYS A 545 15.62 16.54 -23.01
C LYS A 545 15.92 15.83 -21.70
N VAL A 546 16.51 16.56 -20.75
CA VAL A 546 16.76 16.10 -19.39
C VAL A 546 16.07 17.07 -18.43
N VAL A 547 15.28 16.54 -17.50
CA VAL A 547 14.65 17.35 -16.45
C VAL A 547 15.56 17.34 -15.22
N ILE A 548 15.98 18.51 -14.77
CA ILE A 548 16.75 18.73 -13.54
C ILE A 548 15.75 19.08 -12.43
N ALA A 549 15.57 18.17 -11.48
CA ALA A 549 14.52 18.27 -10.46
C ALA A 549 15.02 18.74 -9.10
N ASP A 550 16.28 18.48 -8.77
CA ASP A 550 16.91 18.94 -7.53
C ASP A 550 18.42 19.06 -7.75
N LEU A 551 19.07 20.03 -7.11
CA LEU A 551 20.52 20.11 -7.03
C LEU A 551 20.89 20.68 -5.67
N LYS A 552 21.54 19.86 -4.84
CA LYS A 552 21.94 20.22 -3.48
C LYS A 552 23.42 20.02 -3.27
N ALA A 553 24.02 20.88 -2.47
CA ALA A 553 25.32 20.61 -1.87
C ALA A 553 25.11 20.02 -0.47
N LEU A 554 25.81 18.96 -0.13
CA LEU A 554 25.82 18.38 1.21
C LEU A 554 27.06 18.83 1.96
N LYS A 555 26.85 19.46 3.12
CA LYS A 555 27.91 19.98 3.98
C LYS A 555 27.85 19.37 5.38
N PRO A 556 28.72 18.41 5.71
CA PRO A 556 28.88 17.94 7.08
C PRO A 556 29.42 19.05 7.99
N ASN A 557 28.99 19.07 9.25
CA ASN A 557 29.50 20.00 10.27
C ASN A 557 31.01 19.83 10.48
N LYS A 558 31.48 18.58 10.39
CA LYS A 558 32.87 18.19 10.57
C LYS A 558 33.29 17.07 9.63
N ALA A 559 34.55 17.11 9.21
CA ALA A 559 35.24 16.00 8.58
C ALA A 559 35.31 14.84 9.56
N LYS A 560 35.33 13.62 9.04
CA LYS A 560 35.35 12.41 9.85
C LYS A 560 36.60 11.60 9.56
N ILE A 561 37.18 11.04 10.61
CA ILE A 561 38.24 10.03 10.47
C ILE A 561 37.80 8.73 11.14
N ILE A 562 38.01 7.61 10.45
CA ILE A 562 37.94 6.26 11.00
C ILE A 562 39.37 5.75 11.04
N MET A 563 39.88 5.44 12.23
CA MET A 563 41.21 4.88 12.38
C MET A 563 41.11 3.35 12.46
N VAL A 564 41.83 2.64 11.59
CA VAL A 564 41.85 1.18 11.56
C VAL A 564 43.24 0.66 11.94
N ASN A 565 43.27 -0.29 12.87
CA ASN A 565 44.46 -1.09 13.14
C ASN A 565 44.36 -2.45 12.46
N ASP A 566 45.18 -2.68 11.43
CA ASP A 566 45.22 -3.95 10.70
C ASP A 566 45.96 -5.01 11.55
N HIS A 567 45.39 -6.23 11.62
CA HIS A 567 45.82 -7.42 12.37
C HIS A 567 45.64 -7.37 13.90
N GLY A 568 45.52 -6.19 14.50
CA GLY A 568 45.45 -6.06 15.96
C GLY A 568 46.82 -6.27 16.59
N TYR A 569 47.76 -5.34 16.35
CA TYR A 569 49.10 -5.40 16.92
C TYR A 569 49.15 -4.80 18.32
N LYS A 570 49.92 -5.44 19.21
CA LYS A 570 50.12 -4.99 20.57
C LYS A 570 50.80 -3.62 20.65
N GLY A 571 51.81 -3.35 19.82
CA GLY A 571 52.54 -2.08 19.82
C GLY A 571 51.65 -0.90 19.42
N PHE A 572 50.68 -1.10 18.52
CA PHE A 572 49.63 -0.12 18.23
C PHE A 572 48.75 0.15 19.45
N LYS A 573 48.27 -0.91 20.13
CA LYS A 573 47.47 -0.80 21.36
C LYS A 573 48.23 -0.07 22.47
N ASP A 574 49.51 -0.35 22.65
CA ASP A 574 50.32 0.24 23.72
C ASP A 574 50.73 1.69 23.42
N THR A 575 50.86 2.07 22.14
CA THR A 575 51.46 3.36 21.74
C THR A 575 50.49 4.31 21.05
N ALA A 576 49.83 3.89 19.98
CA ALA A 576 48.97 4.76 19.17
C ALA A 576 47.58 4.94 19.79
N PHE A 577 46.98 3.86 20.29
CA PHE A 577 45.64 3.89 20.86
C PHE A 577 45.48 4.88 22.03
N PRO A 578 46.39 4.97 23.02
CA PRO A 578 46.26 5.94 24.11
C PRO A 578 46.34 7.39 23.62
N LYS A 579 47.19 7.68 22.63
CA LYS A 579 47.33 9.01 22.02
C LYS A 579 46.06 9.44 21.29
N LEU A 580 45.51 8.55 20.46
CA LEU A 580 44.27 8.79 19.71
C LEU A 580 43.07 8.94 20.66
N LYS A 581 42.96 8.07 21.67
CA LYS A 581 41.93 8.16 22.71
C LYS A 581 41.97 9.51 23.44
N ASN A 582 43.15 10.01 23.78
CA ASN A 582 43.30 11.27 24.51
C ASN A 582 42.74 12.49 23.73
N ILE A 583 42.74 12.41 22.41
CA ILE A 583 42.20 13.46 21.52
C ILE A 583 40.81 13.12 20.97
N GLY A 584 40.14 12.12 21.55
CA GLY A 584 38.75 11.78 21.20
C GLY A 584 38.60 10.98 19.91
N VAL A 585 39.64 10.30 19.42
CA VAL A 585 39.57 9.48 18.21
C VAL A 585 39.48 7.99 18.57
N PRO A 586 38.37 7.32 18.23
CA PRO A 586 38.26 5.88 18.42
C PRO A 586 39.04 5.10 17.34
N THR A 587 39.35 3.84 17.65
CA THR A 587 40.04 2.90 16.76
C THR A 587 39.17 1.68 16.50
N THR A 588 39.04 1.32 15.22
CA THR A 588 38.52 0.03 14.79
C THR A 588 39.67 -0.98 14.68
N PHE A 589 39.68 -2.01 15.53
CA PHE A 589 40.67 -3.08 15.49
C PHE A 589 40.21 -4.19 14.52
N ALA A 590 40.90 -4.33 13.39
CA ALA A 590 40.66 -5.39 12.41
C ALA A 590 41.51 -6.63 12.79
N ILE A 591 41.03 -7.39 13.77
CA ILE A 591 41.81 -8.46 14.41
C ILE A 591 41.93 -9.75 13.57
N ASN A 592 42.85 -10.63 13.98
CA ASN A 592 42.95 -12.01 13.53
C ASN A 592 42.68 -13.00 14.67
N PRO A 593 41.42 -13.45 14.87
CA PRO A 593 41.07 -14.32 15.99
C PRO A 593 41.82 -15.66 16.04
N GLY A 594 42.29 -16.17 14.91
CA GLY A 594 43.07 -17.42 14.83
C GLY A 594 44.55 -17.26 15.19
N ARG A 595 45.03 -16.05 15.52
CA ARG A 595 46.45 -15.75 15.82
C ARG A 595 46.69 -14.96 17.11
N LEU A 596 45.71 -14.92 18.01
CA LEU A 596 45.84 -14.12 19.24
C LEU A 596 47.08 -14.50 20.05
N GLY A 597 47.79 -13.50 20.58
CA GLY A 597 49.01 -13.68 21.36
C GLY A 597 50.24 -14.17 20.59
N THR A 598 50.15 -14.35 19.26
CA THR A 598 51.26 -14.89 18.46
C THR A 598 52.34 -13.82 18.23
N PRO A 599 53.64 -14.13 18.43
CA PRO A 599 54.72 -13.20 18.08
C PRO A 599 54.83 -12.99 16.57
N VAL A 600 55.22 -11.80 16.14
CA VAL A 600 55.43 -11.45 14.73
C VAL A 600 56.89 -11.01 14.54
N SER A 601 57.59 -11.56 13.55
CA SER A 601 58.98 -11.18 13.29
C SER A 601 59.05 -9.72 12.83
N GLY A 602 59.91 -8.92 13.46
CA GLY A 602 60.12 -7.50 13.12
C GLY A 602 59.04 -6.54 13.65
N ALA A 603 58.06 -7.04 14.40
CA ALA A 603 56.96 -6.26 14.98
C ALA A 603 56.59 -6.79 16.38
N SER A 604 55.63 -6.16 17.04
CA SER A 604 55.03 -6.67 18.27
C SER A 604 54.14 -7.89 17.99
N SER A 605 53.73 -8.59 19.06
CA SER A 605 52.78 -9.69 18.96
C SER A 605 51.39 -9.23 18.52
N ILE A 606 50.60 -10.16 17.98
CA ILE A 606 49.15 -9.97 17.84
C ILE A 606 48.53 -9.94 19.24
N LEU A 607 47.52 -9.09 19.43
CA LEU A 607 46.79 -8.94 20.70
C LEU A 607 46.40 -10.30 21.30
N SER A 608 46.57 -10.44 22.61
CA SER A 608 46.04 -11.58 23.36
C SER A 608 44.53 -11.44 23.59
N GLN A 609 43.88 -12.53 24.03
CA GLN A 609 42.47 -12.49 24.44
C GLN A 609 42.24 -11.48 25.59
N GLU A 610 43.13 -11.46 26.58
CA GLU A 610 43.06 -10.55 27.74
C GLU A 610 43.17 -9.07 27.29
N GLU A 611 44.04 -8.77 26.32
CA GLU A 611 44.18 -7.42 25.78
C GLU A 611 42.97 -6.99 24.95
N ILE A 612 42.31 -7.93 24.26
CA ILE A 612 41.04 -7.67 23.57
C ILE A 612 39.94 -7.35 24.58
N GLU A 613 39.84 -8.11 25.67
CA GLU A 613 38.87 -7.87 26.74
C GLU A 613 39.09 -6.51 27.43
N GLU A 614 40.35 -6.12 27.64
CA GLU A 614 40.72 -4.79 28.12
C GLU A 614 40.23 -3.70 27.15
N LEU A 615 40.56 -3.81 25.87
CA LEU A 615 40.15 -2.85 24.84
C LEU A 615 38.63 -2.76 24.70
N ALA A 616 37.90 -3.87 24.84
CA ALA A 616 36.45 -3.95 24.74
C ALA A 616 35.73 -3.17 25.83
N SER A 617 36.38 -2.92 26.96
CA SER A 617 35.85 -2.06 28.02
C SER A 617 35.91 -0.56 27.68
N SER A 618 36.68 -0.17 26.66
CA SER A 618 36.88 1.22 26.27
C SER A 618 35.85 1.67 25.22
N PRO A 619 35.16 2.81 25.41
CA PRO A 619 34.27 3.39 24.41
C PRO A 619 35.04 4.04 23.24
N PHE A 620 36.35 3.81 23.13
CA PHE A 620 37.16 4.24 21.99
C PHE A 620 37.60 3.05 21.13
N SER A 621 37.09 1.85 21.39
CA SER A 621 37.42 0.64 20.64
C SER A 621 36.18 0.11 19.92
N GLU A 622 36.28 -0.06 18.61
CA GLU A 622 35.36 -0.87 17.81
C GLU A 622 36.12 -2.11 17.31
N PHE A 623 35.46 -3.25 17.19
CA PHE A 623 36.07 -4.45 16.64
C PHE A 623 35.48 -4.81 15.28
N SER A 624 36.38 -5.14 14.36
CA SER A 624 36.09 -5.77 13.09
C SER A 624 37.07 -6.93 12.92
N TYR A 625 37.22 -7.45 11.71
CA TYR A 625 38.15 -8.53 11.42
C TYR A 625 38.85 -8.31 10.10
N HIS A 626 40.05 -8.85 10.02
CA HIS A 626 40.88 -8.81 8.81
C HIS A 626 40.85 -10.16 8.08
N THR A 627 41.00 -11.25 8.82
CA THR A 627 40.93 -12.67 8.42
C THR A 627 40.99 -13.54 9.69
N TRP A 628 40.72 -14.84 9.63
CA TRP A 628 40.90 -15.73 10.78
C TRP A 628 42.38 -15.93 11.09
N ASN A 629 43.15 -16.42 10.11
CA ASN A 629 44.58 -16.65 10.23
C ASN A 629 45.29 -16.42 8.88
N PRO A 630 45.99 -15.29 8.68
CA PRO A 630 46.64 -14.97 7.41
C PRO A 630 47.79 -15.92 7.04
N LEU A 631 48.30 -16.73 7.97
CA LEU A 631 49.36 -17.72 7.68
C LEU A 631 48.80 -19.00 7.06
N GLU A 632 47.51 -19.30 7.25
CA GLU A 632 46.85 -20.43 6.60
C GLU A 632 46.57 -20.10 5.14
N LYS A 633 45.94 -18.96 4.88
CA LYS A 633 45.62 -18.50 3.52
C LYS A 633 45.38 -17.00 3.51
N ALA A 634 45.85 -16.31 2.47
CA ALA A 634 45.51 -14.90 2.23
C ALA A 634 44.18 -14.79 1.47
N THR A 635 43.44 -13.69 1.66
CA THR A 635 42.11 -13.49 1.03
C THR A 635 42.16 -13.48 -0.49
N LYS A 636 43.30 -13.13 -1.09
CA LYS A 636 43.49 -13.18 -2.55
C LYS A 636 43.45 -14.61 -3.11
N ASP A 637 43.78 -15.60 -2.28
CA ASP A 637 43.93 -17.01 -2.66
C ASP A 637 42.72 -17.86 -2.23
N MET A 638 41.74 -17.27 -1.53
CA MET A 638 40.54 -17.97 -1.05
C MET A 638 39.49 -18.08 -2.15
N SER A 639 38.90 -19.27 -2.30
CA SER A 639 37.63 -19.48 -3.01
C SER A 639 36.46 -18.80 -2.28
N GLU A 640 35.32 -18.66 -2.95
CA GLU A 640 34.10 -18.11 -2.33
C GLU A 640 33.66 -18.87 -1.06
N ILE A 641 33.78 -20.21 -1.07
CA ILE A 641 33.38 -21.06 0.07
C ILE A 641 34.33 -20.83 1.24
N GLU A 642 35.64 -20.84 0.99
CA GLU A 642 36.65 -20.61 2.03
C GLU A 642 36.49 -19.22 2.66
N LEU A 643 36.22 -18.18 1.85
CA LEU A 643 36.01 -16.82 2.35
C LEU A 643 34.76 -16.69 3.22
N LYS A 644 33.66 -17.37 2.84
CA LYS A 644 32.42 -17.44 3.65
C LYS A 644 32.66 -18.14 4.98
N GLU A 645 33.31 -19.31 4.96
CA GLU A 645 33.61 -20.07 6.16
C GLU A 645 34.53 -19.30 7.12
N GLU A 646 35.57 -18.68 6.60
CA GLU A 646 36.47 -17.83 7.39
C GLU A 646 35.73 -16.64 8.02
N SER A 647 34.94 -15.92 7.21
CA SER A 647 34.20 -14.76 7.69
C SER A 647 33.19 -15.18 8.76
N ALA A 648 32.54 -16.33 8.60
CA ALA A 648 31.66 -16.90 9.61
C ALA A 648 32.40 -17.20 10.92
N LYS A 649 33.61 -17.78 10.86
CA LYS A 649 34.45 -18.02 12.06
C LYS A 649 34.79 -16.71 12.78
N CYS A 650 35.21 -15.68 12.04
CA CYS A 650 35.53 -14.37 12.61
C CYS A 650 34.30 -13.71 13.26
N ILE A 651 33.17 -13.70 12.55
CA ILE A 651 31.91 -13.14 13.04
C ILE A 651 31.41 -13.90 14.27
N TYR A 652 31.54 -15.23 14.27
CA TYR A 652 31.20 -16.06 15.43
C TYR A 652 32.07 -15.72 16.63
N TYR A 653 33.38 -15.55 16.46
CA TYR A 653 34.27 -15.09 17.52
C TYR A 653 33.84 -13.72 18.07
N LEU A 654 33.56 -12.74 17.20
CA LEU A 654 33.11 -11.41 17.63
C LEU A 654 31.79 -11.50 18.42
N LYS A 655 30.83 -12.31 17.96
CA LYS A 655 29.55 -12.52 18.66
C LYS A 655 29.75 -13.20 20.02
N LYS A 656 30.54 -14.28 20.05
CA LYS A 656 30.79 -15.08 21.26
C LYS A 656 31.41 -14.25 22.38
N ASN A 657 32.26 -13.29 22.03
CA ASN A 657 32.96 -12.41 22.97
C ASN A 657 32.24 -11.06 23.19
N GLY A 658 31.04 -10.85 22.63
CA GLY A 658 30.32 -9.58 22.81
C GLY A 658 30.95 -8.37 22.12
N LEU A 659 31.76 -8.58 21.08
CA LEU A 659 32.55 -7.55 20.37
C LEU A 659 31.90 -7.10 19.06
N LYS A 660 30.88 -7.81 18.57
CA LYS A 660 30.27 -7.51 17.26
C LYS A 660 29.53 -6.15 17.34
N PRO A 661 29.89 -5.16 16.51
CA PRO A 661 29.16 -3.89 16.45
C PRO A 661 27.74 -4.08 15.91
N ASP A 662 26.87 -3.10 16.18
CA ASP A 662 25.49 -3.05 15.68
C ASP A 662 25.48 -3.12 14.14
N TYR A 663 26.31 -2.27 13.53
CA TYR A 663 26.52 -2.20 12.10
C TYR A 663 27.88 -2.83 11.75
N LEU A 664 27.86 -4.12 11.41
CA LEU A 664 29.08 -4.87 11.12
C LEU A 664 29.60 -4.54 9.71
N TRP A 665 30.80 -4.00 9.67
CA TRP A 665 31.60 -3.89 8.45
C TRP A 665 32.91 -4.68 8.58
N ARG A 666 33.47 -5.12 7.46
CA ARG A 666 34.81 -5.72 7.42
C ARG A 666 35.85 -4.64 7.11
N ALA A 667 36.62 -4.24 8.10
CA ALA A 667 37.51 -3.09 8.03
C ALA A 667 38.80 -3.32 7.23
N ALA A 668 39.14 -4.58 6.88
CA ALA A 668 40.37 -4.91 6.15
C ALA A 668 40.31 -6.25 5.38
N PHE A 669 41.10 -6.36 4.30
CA PHE A 669 41.38 -7.59 3.54
C PHE A 669 42.89 -7.84 3.47
N VAL A 670 43.32 -9.08 3.66
CA VAL A 670 44.75 -9.45 3.67
C VAL A 670 45.34 -9.16 2.29
N GLN A 671 46.43 -8.38 2.27
CA GLN A 671 47.07 -7.90 1.05
C GLN A 671 46.17 -7.05 0.15
N ASN A 672 45.05 -6.51 0.67
CA ASN A 672 44.11 -5.64 -0.06
C ASN A 672 43.61 -6.22 -1.40
N LEU A 673 43.70 -7.54 -1.57
CA LEU A 673 43.28 -8.29 -2.75
C LEU A 673 42.35 -9.42 -2.29
N ALA A 674 41.10 -9.38 -2.74
CA ALA A 674 40.09 -10.40 -2.45
C ALA A 674 39.14 -10.54 -3.66
N PRO A 675 39.49 -11.34 -4.68
CA PRO A 675 38.70 -11.44 -5.92
C PRO A 675 37.29 -12.00 -5.69
N ASN A 676 37.10 -12.78 -4.62
CA ASN A 676 35.82 -13.39 -4.24
C ASN A 676 35.08 -12.61 -3.15
N HIS A 677 35.39 -11.32 -2.95
CA HIS A 677 34.87 -10.49 -1.86
C HIS A 677 33.34 -10.45 -1.76
N ASN A 678 32.63 -10.45 -2.88
CA ASN A 678 31.16 -10.42 -2.96
C ASN A 678 30.50 -11.65 -2.31
N ALA A 679 31.25 -12.74 -2.10
CA ALA A 679 30.76 -13.93 -1.42
C ALA A 679 30.24 -13.66 0.01
N ILE A 680 30.68 -12.56 0.66
CA ILE A 680 30.28 -12.20 2.01
C ILE A 680 29.24 -11.07 2.07
N ASP A 681 28.61 -10.72 0.94
CA ASP A 681 27.77 -9.54 0.86
C ASP A 681 26.57 -9.56 1.81
N ASN A 682 26.03 -10.75 2.07
CA ASN A 682 24.92 -10.97 2.99
C ASN A 682 25.36 -11.14 4.47
N MET A 683 26.66 -11.12 4.75
CA MET A 683 27.22 -11.34 6.10
C MET A 683 27.63 -10.03 6.80
N VAL A 684 27.93 -8.99 6.02
CA VAL A 684 28.37 -7.66 6.48
C VAL A 684 27.62 -6.57 5.71
N GLU A 685 27.44 -5.41 6.33
CA GLU A 685 26.77 -4.26 5.70
C GLU A 685 27.69 -3.54 4.70
N ALA A 686 28.98 -3.51 5.03
CA ALA A 686 30.00 -2.85 4.25
C ALA A 686 31.37 -3.52 4.41
N TYR A 687 32.31 -3.21 3.51
CA TYR A 687 33.70 -3.59 3.70
C TYR A 687 34.68 -2.67 2.99
N ALA A 688 35.90 -2.65 3.53
CA ALA A 688 37.04 -1.97 2.97
C ALA A 688 37.40 -2.48 1.58
N SER A 689 38.06 -1.64 0.78
CA SER A 689 38.48 -1.92 -0.59
C SER A 689 39.16 -3.28 -0.74
N TRP A 690 38.64 -4.08 -1.66
CA TRP A 690 39.12 -5.43 -1.96
C TRP A 690 40.17 -5.49 -3.08
N SER A 691 40.43 -4.38 -3.77
CA SER A 691 41.24 -4.32 -5.01
C SER A 691 42.42 -3.34 -4.93
N GLU A 692 42.92 -3.05 -3.72
CA GLU A 692 43.72 -1.86 -3.42
C GLU A 692 42.98 -0.54 -3.75
N GLY A 693 43.22 0.50 -2.96
CA GLY A 693 42.66 1.81 -3.26
C GLY A 693 42.81 2.80 -2.12
N ASN A 694 43.27 3.98 -2.49
CA ASN A 694 43.65 5.05 -1.60
C ASN A 694 42.93 6.32 -2.01
N SER A 695 41.83 6.65 -1.33
CA SER A 695 41.01 7.83 -1.59
C SER A 695 40.31 8.28 -0.32
N PHE A 696 39.93 9.55 -0.31
CA PHE A 696 38.88 10.04 0.58
C PHE A 696 37.53 9.49 0.12
N GLU A 697 36.59 9.42 1.04
CA GLU A 697 35.22 8.97 0.81
C GLU A 697 34.26 10.09 1.19
N ALA A 698 33.05 10.13 0.61
CA ALA A 698 31.96 10.83 1.27
C ALA A 698 31.16 9.84 2.09
N TYR A 699 30.46 10.34 3.11
CA TYR A 699 29.48 9.51 3.80
C TYR A 699 28.08 10.03 3.56
N PRO A 700 27.15 9.16 3.17
CA PRO A 700 27.25 7.73 2.93
C PRO A 700 28.13 7.36 1.76
N PHE A 701 28.78 6.21 1.89
CA PHE A 701 29.75 5.74 0.91
C PHE A 701 29.14 5.61 -0.47
N LYS A 702 29.90 5.99 -1.49
CA LYS A 702 29.56 5.75 -2.91
C LYS A 702 29.38 4.26 -3.16
N ASP A 703 30.29 3.48 -2.60
CA ASP A 703 30.30 2.04 -2.68
C ASP A 703 30.62 1.46 -1.30
N SER A 704 29.58 1.05 -0.57
CA SER A 704 29.74 0.38 0.73
C SER A 704 30.46 -0.97 0.60
N ARG A 705 30.62 -1.49 -0.62
CA ARG A 705 31.30 -2.73 -0.97
C ARG A 705 32.70 -2.48 -1.53
N ASN A 706 33.24 -1.27 -1.38
CA ASN A 706 34.60 -0.94 -1.82
C ASN A 706 35.15 0.31 -1.12
N ILE A 707 34.97 0.43 0.19
CA ILE A 707 35.35 1.64 0.94
C ILE A 707 36.88 1.83 0.89
N LYS A 708 37.37 2.90 0.26
CA LYS A 708 38.81 3.15 0.11
C LYS A 708 39.44 3.52 1.45
N ARG A 709 40.70 3.11 1.63
CA ARG A 709 41.46 3.31 2.86
C ARG A 709 42.80 3.97 2.56
N ILE A 710 43.23 4.87 3.42
CA ILE A 710 44.45 5.66 3.26
C ILE A 710 45.53 5.12 4.19
N THR A 711 46.60 4.62 3.61
CA THR A 711 47.78 4.15 4.36
C THR A 711 48.54 5.33 4.96
N ILE A 712 48.81 5.30 6.26
CA ILE A 712 49.51 6.38 6.96
C ILE A 712 50.97 6.09 7.34
N HIS A 713 51.43 4.84 7.27
CA HIS A 713 52.86 4.51 7.43
C HIS A 713 53.66 4.80 6.14
N GLY A 714 54.93 5.16 6.28
CA GLY A 714 55.81 5.49 5.16
C GLY A 714 55.41 6.78 4.42
N ARG A 715 54.64 7.66 5.06
CA ARG A 715 54.13 8.90 4.46
C ARG A 715 54.93 10.09 4.93
N THR A 716 55.32 10.95 3.99
CA THR A 716 56.00 12.20 4.32
C THR A 716 55.05 13.18 5.02
N THR A 717 55.60 14.14 5.76
CA THR A 717 54.82 15.23 6.38
C THR A 717 53.99 15.98 5.35
N THR A 718 54.53 16.20 4.14
CA THR A 718 53.80 16.79 3.00
C THR A 718 52.58 15.95 2.57
N ASN A 719 52.69 14.62 2.57
CA ASN A 719 51.53 13.76 2.27
C ASN A 719 50.46 13.91 3.34
N ILE A 720 50.84 13.87 4.62
CA ILE A 720 49.91 14.05 5.73
C ILE A 720 49.26 15.44 5.66
N ASP A 721 50.02 16.52 5.44
CA ASP A 721 49.48 17.87 5.30
C ASP A 721 48.46 17.98 4.18
N SER A 722 48.74 17.37 3.02
CA SER A 722 47.80 17.30 1.90
C SER A 722 46.51 16.56 2.26
N TYR A 723 46.59 15.50 3.10
CA TYR A 723 45.40 14.79 3.55
C TYR A 723 44.51 15.65 4.45
N PHE A 724 45.09 16.36 5.41
CA PHE A 724 44.33 17.23 6.31
C PHE A 724 43.82 18.50 5.61
N ASP A 725 44.57 19.05 4.64
CA ASP A 725 44.08 20.12 3.76
C ASP A 725 42.86 19.68 2.94
N THR A 726 42.91 18.47 2.37
CA THR A 726 41.78 17.88 1.65
C THR A 726 40.57 17.69 2.57
N LEU A 727 40.74 17.08 3.75
CA LEU A 727 39.65 16.90 4.71
C LEU A 727 39.05 18.24 5.17
N LYS A 728 39.87 19.27 5.38
CA LYS A 728 39.39 20.59 5.78
C LYS A 728 38.54 21.23 4.69
N LYS A 729 38.95 21.11 3.42
CA LYS A 729 38.26 21.63 2.24
C LYS A 729 36.97 20.89 1.91
N THR A 730 36.93 19.57 2.03
CA THR A 730 35.78 18.78 1.56
C THR A 730 34.88 18.25 2.66
N ARG A 731 35.39 18.11 3.90
CA ARG A 731 34.71 17.42 5.01
C ARG A 731 34.28 15.99 4.68
N CYS A 732 34.94 15.39 3.69
CA CYS A 732 34.90 13.96 3.42
C CYS A 732 35.30 13.14 4.66
N VAL A 733 35.08 11.84 4.55
CA VAL A 733 35.54 10.82 5.48
C VAL A 733 36.87 10.26 5.01
N ALA A 734 37.84 10.12 5.92
CA ALA A 734 39.06 9.36 5.67
C ALA A 734 39.11 8.12 6.56
N ILE A 735 39.31 6.96 5.95
CA ILE A 735 39.58 5.72 6.66
C ILE A 735 41.09 5.53 6.66
N PHE A 736 41.76 5.94 7.73
CA PHE A 736 43.19 5.78 7.86
C PHE A 736 43.53 4.40 8.43
N TYR A 737 44.63 3.80 7.98
CA TYR A 737 45.07 2.52 8.54
C TYR A 737 46.59 2.39 8.65
N THR A 738 47.01 1.64 9.66
CA THR A 738 48.38 1.15 9.82
C THR A 738 48.38 -0.20 10.55
N HIS A 739 49.55 -0.82 10.64
CA HIS A 739 49.74 -2.14 11.22
C HIS A 739 50.26 -2.06 12.66
N ASP A 740 51.53 -1.72 12.85
CA ASP A 740 52.15 -1.65 14.18
C ASP A 740 52.91 -0.33 14.33
N ILE A 741 53.43 -0.06 15.53
CA ILE A 741 54.31 1.07 15.83
C ILE A 741 55.73 0.56 16.11
N THR A 742 56.66 0.86 15.21
CA THR A 742 58.09 0.51 15.35
C THR A 742 58.96 1.43 14.50
N ASP A 743 60.11 1.85 15.04
CA ASP A 743 61.04 2.74 14.36
C ASP A 743 61.86 2.03 13.25
N ASN A 744 61.67 0.71 13.08
CA ASN A 744 62.16 -0.01 11.91
C ASN A 744 61.39 0.37 10.62
N GLY A 745 60.20 0.99 10.74
CA GLY A 745 59.39 1.46 9.61
C GLY A 745 58.86 0.33 8.70
N GLY A 746 58.78 0.62 7.39
CA GLY A 746 58.30 -0.32 6.37
C GLY A 746 56.77 -0.34 6.28
N ILE A 747 56.16 -1.50 6.52
CA ILE A 747 54.68 -1.63 6.60
C ILE A 747 54.13 -1.12 7.95
N HIS A 748 55.01 -0.80 8.90
CA HIS A 748 54.65 -0.27 10.21
C HIS A 748 54.96 1.22 10.27
N MET A 749 54.24 1.91 11.14
CA MET A 749 54.44 3.34 11.37
C MET A 749 55.54 3.55 12.41
N THR A 750 56.42 4.53 12.19
CA THR A 750 57.42 4.95 13.17
C THR A 750 56.79 5.86 14.24
N ASN A 751 57.45 6.04 15.39
CA ASN A 751 56.96 6.96 16.42
C ASN A 751 56.87 8.40 15.91
N ALA A 752 57.84 8.84 15.09
CA ALA A 752 57.85 10.19 14.51
C ALA A 752 56.68 10.43 13.54
N GLU A 753 56.34 9.44 12.71
CA GLU A 753 55.18 9.51 11.83
C GLU A 753 53.86 9.56 12.63
N LEU A 754 53.75 8.74 13.68
CA LEU A 754 52.60 8.74 14.57
C LEU A 754 52.41 10.10 15.26
N ASP A 755 53.48 10.66 15.83
CA ASP A 755 53.42 11.94 16.53
C ASP A 755 53.00 13.08 15.59
N TYR A 756 53.56 13.11 14.38
CA TYR A 756 53.15 14.10 13.39
C TYR A 756 51.68 13.93 13.00
N PHE A 757 51.25 12.71 12.71
CA PHE A 757 49.86 12.43 12.35
C PHE A 757 48.87 12.82 13.46
N VAL A 758 49.15 12.44 14.71
CA VAL A 758 48.34 12.79 15.89
C VAL A 758 48.28 14.30 16.08
N SER A 759 49.39 15.03 15.89
CA SER A 759 49.41 16.50 16.00
C SER A 759 48.46 17.19 15.01
N LYS A 760 48.30 16.62 13.80
CA LYS A 760 47.39 17.16 12.77
C LYS A 760 45.93 16.87 13.09
N ILE A 761 45.64 15.71 13.67
CA ILE A 761 44.30 15.41 14.19
C ILE A 761 43.95 16.38 15.30
N GLU A 762 44.83 16.51 16.29
CA GLU A 762 44.62 17.39 17.44
C GLU A 762 44.38 18.84 17.00
N GLN A 763 45.17 19.33 16.03
CA GLN A 763 44.94 20.64 15.41
C GLN A 763 43.51 20.74 14.83
N GLY A 764 43.08 19.76 14.03
CA GLY A 764 41.77 19.79 13.38
C GLY A 764 40.59 19.69 14.36
N VAL A 765 40.75 18.90 15.42
CA VAL A 765 39.78 18.75 16.51
C VAL A 765 39.67 20.05 17.31
N ASN A 766 40.80 20.66 17.68
CA ASN A 766 40.85 21.93 18.41
C ASN A 766 40.30 23.11 17.61
N GLU A 767 40.55 23.13 16.30
CA GLU A 767 39.93 24.10 15.37
C GLU A 767 38.43 23.80 15.12
N GLY A 768 37.90 22.68 15.61
CA GLY A 768 36.48 22.33 15.58
C GLY A 768 35.97 21.78 14.25
N TRP A 769 36.84 21.50 13.28
CA TRP A 769 36.44 21.05 11.94
C TRP A 769 36.56 19.55 11.69
N LEU A 770 37.26 18.83 12.55
CA LEU A 770 37.53 17.39 12.47
C LEU A 770 36.97 16.67 13.69
N GLU A 771 36.53 15.42 13.51
CA GLU A 771 36.31 14.50 14.61
C GLU A 771 36.61 13.05 14.22
N GLY A 772 36.97 12.25 15.23
CA GLY A 772 37.06 10.80 15.09
C GLY A 772 35.69 10.15 15.21
N THR A 773 35.49 9.05 14.49
CA THR A 773 34.29 8.22 14.54
C THR A 773 34.67 6.77 14.25
N THR A 774 33.74 5.85 14.51
CA THR A 774 33.81 4.49 13.96
C THR A 774 32.79 4.34 12.83
N TYR A 775 32.83 3.22 12.10
CA TYR A 775 31.80 2.94 11.10
C TYR A 775 30.42 2.83 11.77
N SER A 776 30.31 2.11 12.89
CA SER A 776 29.03 1.92 13.57
C SER A 776 28.46 3.22 14.12
N ASP A 777 29.28 4.10 14.69
CA ASP A 777 28.83 5.43 15.15
C ASP A 777 28.39 6.30 13.97
N LEU A 778 29.22 6.38 12.92
CA LEU A 778 28.88 7.13 11.71
C LEU A 778 27.56 6.64 11.10
N ARG A 779 27.36 5.33 11.06
CA ARG A 779 26.17 4.67 10.54
C ARG A 779 24.92 4.90 11.39
N THR A 780 25.07 5.07 12.70
CA THR A 780 23.97 5.37 13.64
C THR A 780 23.43 6.79 13.44
N ARG A 781 24.28 7.73 13.00
CA ARG A 781 23.91 9.14 12.80
C ARG A 781 23.04 9.40 11.56
N TYR A 782 22.90 8.42 10.67
CA TYR A 782 22.20 8.54 9.39
C TYR A 782 21.06 7.50 9.27
N GLU A 783 19.85 7.95 8.94
CA GLU A 783 18.68 7.08 8.75
C GLU A 783 18.78 6.26 7.44
N ILE A 784 18.13 5.09 7.42
CA ILE A 784 18.06 4.23 6.23
C ILE A 784 16.88 4.68 5.37
N ASP A 785 17.13 5.05 4.11
CA ASP A 785 16.09 4.96 3.09
C ASP A 785 16.13 3.56 2.51
N ARG A 786 14.99 2.85 2.55
CA ARG A 786 14.86 1.59 1.82
C ARG A 786 14.10 1.91 0.56
N ASP A 787 14.81 2.10 -0.54
CA ASP A 787 14.14 2.04 -1.84
C ASP A 787 13.71 0.60 -2.13
N SER A 788 12.73 0.43 -3.03
CA SER A 788 12.16 -0.86 -3.40
C SER A 788 13.13 -1.78 -4.17
N SER A 789 14.37 -1.36 -4.42
CA SER A 789 15.38 -2.11 -5.18
C SER A 789 16.41 -2.83 -4.31
N GLY A 790 16.38 -2.64 -2.99
CA GLY A 790 17.31 -3.30 -2.06
C GLY A 790 18.74 -2.76 -2.12
N ILE A 791 18.95 -1.61 -2.77
CA ILE A 791 20.19 -0.85 -2.71
C ILE A 791 20.12 0.01 -1.44
N ASN A 792 21.12 -0.10 -0.57
CA ASN A 792 21.24 0.71 0.64
C ASN A 792 21.55 2.17 0.27
N ASP A 793 20.55 2.91 -0.19
CA ASP A 793 20.71 4.33 -0.50
C ASP A 793 20.46 5.13 0.78
N PHE A 794 21.50 5.22 1.60
CA PHE A 794 21.50 6.05 2.80
C PHE A 794 21.21 7.51 2.37
N PHE A 795 19.98 8.00 2.58
CA PHE A 795 19.52 9.39 2.63
C PHE A 795 18.10 9.53 2.04
N SER A 796 17.06 9.19 2.80
CA SER A 796 15.80 9.94 2.69
C SER A 796 15.83 11.00 3.76
N VAL A 797 15.75 12.24 3.33
CA VAL A 797 15.11 13.27 4.12
C VAL A 797 13.68 13.30 3.59
N ASN A 798 12.69 13.03 4.44
CA ASN A 798 11.29 13.30 4.14
C ASN A 798 11.14 14.70 3.53
#